data_AF-A0A444RYU6-F1
#
_entry.id   AF-A0A444RYU6-F1
#
_cell.length_a   1.000
_cell.length_b   1.000
_cell.length_c   1.000
_cell.angle_alpha   90.00
_cell.angle_beta   90.00
_cell.angle_gamma   90.00
#
_symmetry.space_group_name_H-M   'P 1'
#
loop_
_entity.id
_entity.type
_entity.pdbx_description
1 polymer ?
#
loop_
_entity_poly.entity_id
_entity_poly.type
_entity_poly.pdbx_seq_one_letter_code
_entity_poly.pdbx_strand_id
1 'polypeptide(L)'
;MTPPPVVPAGNGQQDGQSLDELVMGTNSSSIVSKRSVEKLYYPDEPHFYRFFVPRFQRRAPLVNRGYHLRIKVIDTIVRNFLREPTSRKKVIVNLGCGSDVLPWQCHARYPELAGDTMFVDVDFPDLMERKRNIVLAHPELSSLLGSSCVMGAAGSPILLQSALYSLIACDLRRPSVLQDCLSKVTGADTLDVSFLFVAEVSITYLETRAADEVIRWASSIGSAQFCLLEQLLPDGPEHPFAKTMMRHFSKMNTPLRSVSQYPTLADQHRRFESRGWATVKSWPLWEAWADDYFMTAAERNHLDSMEPFDEWEEFALFGSHYFVLQASNKSTGEPSTPRPPQEQPSTLEKWRIAMRLDEPPKGVSLRRFGAAVQIAVPERPKHLCHILGQGPGSRLSSLDVHSISEEVIQATSSGNGPSQRVCFTLTDLGSAGVMLAGGRASPTAPSKETWIYTASSGRWYRSHDLPMPSFRHSAVRLGSSSLALVVGGKTDKHSVATACHVFDPKIGWRTCKLRGTCPAVFGATLIDCPKTNAAAYTGALIGGMHEDGTCNQSTFFWELDMDGSSDLSISFRRGADADPSLTGHHSSLHRFGANCLPTPDGCFLLFGGVTAGSQLPQDQDILVLKMGANGFNAVACLVDVDEKRSLRPFFIGSSVVYIGHHQYVILGGGATCYGFGGYWSRGTYSIVFDTANDMVGEPAAGKAAPLPVRYAHTNDI
;
A
#
# COMPACT_ATOMS: atom_id res chain seq x y z
N MET A 1 2.26 10.08 17.10
CA MET A 1 0.99 9.34 16.89
C MET A 1 0.96 8.25 17.93
N THR A 2 0.10 8.37 18.93
CA THR A 2 -0.17 7.29 19.88
C THR A 2 -0.84 6.13 19.13
N PRO A 3 -0.43 4.88 19.34
CA PRO A 3 -1.14 3.74 18.78
C PRO A 3 -2.61 3.77 19.25
N PRO A 4 -3.57 3.27 18.46
CA PRO A 4 -4.93 3.10 18.94
C PRO A 4 -4.89 2.29 20.25
N PRO A 5 -5.71 2.63 21.25
CA PRO A 5 -5.69 1.91 22.51
C PRO A 5 -6.02 0.45 22.22
N VAL A 6 -5.04 -0.42 22.46
CA VAL A 6 -5.26 -1.84 22.69
C VAL A 6 -6.20 -1.89 23.88
N VAL A 7 -7.38 -2.48 23.69
CA VAL A 7 -8.31 -2.75 24.79
C VAL A 7 -7.51 -3.46 25.89
N PRO A 8 -7.47 -2.94 27.13
CA PRO A 8 -6.67 -3.58 28.18
C PRO A 8 -7.23 -4.97 28.42
N ALA A 9 -6.37 -5.99 28.33
CA ALA A 9 -6.65 -7.29 28.90
C ALA A 9 -6.82 -7.08 30.41
N GLY A 10 -8.06 -7.11 30.89
CA GLY A 10 -8.35 -7.08 32.31
C GLY A 10 -7.69 -8.29 32.97
N ASN A 11 -6.78 -8.05 33.91
CA ASN A 11 -6.30 -9.09 34.82
C ASN A 11 -7.45 -9.46 35.74
N GLY A 12 -8.19 -10.51 35.38
CA GLY A 12 -9.20 -11.16 36.20
C GLY A 12 -9.55 -12.49 35.56
N GLN A 13 -9.19 -13.58 36.26
CA GLN A 13 -9.60 -14.98 36.05
C GLN A 13 -9.88 -15.43 34.60
N GLN A 14 -8.93 -16.17 34.03
CA GLN A 14 -9.11 -16.92 32.78
C GLN A 14 -10.14 -18.04 32.98
N ASP A 15 -11.42 -17.72 32.82
CA ASP A 15 -12.40 -18.68 32.31
C ASP A 15 -12.23 -18.75 30.79
N GLY A 16 -12.09 -19.96 30.25
CA GLY A 16 -11.78 -20.22 28.85
C GLY A 16 -12.88 -19.74 27.91
N GLN A 17 -12.72 -18.54 27.35
CA GLN A 17 -13.53 -18.06 26.23
C GLN A 17 -13.36 -18.99 25.03
N SER A 18 -14.47 -19.38 24.42
CA SER A 18 -14.44 -20.24 23.23
C SER A 18 -13.80 -19.50 22.04
N LEU A 19 -13.15 -20.24 21.12
CA LEU A 19 -12.59 -19.68 19.89
C LEU A 19 -13.63 -18.89 19.08
N ASP A 20 -14.87 -19.39 19.08
CA ASP A 20 -16.01 -18.77 18.39
C ASP A 20 -16.34 -17.39 18.99
N GLU A 21 -16.24 -17.19 20.32
CA GLU A 21 -16.41 -15.87 20.96
C GLU A 21 -15.36 -14.85 20.53
N LEU A 22 -14.11 -15.27 20.38
CA LEU A 22 -13.03 -14.38 19.93
C LEU A 22 -13.21 -13.97 18.46
N VAL A 23 -13.66 -14.90 17.61
CA VAL A 23 -14.05 -14.61 16.23
C VAL A 23 -15.21 -13.61 16.20
N MET A 24 -16.24 -13.79 17.04
CA MET A 24 -17.34 -12.82 17.17
C MET A 24 -16.84 -11.43 17.61
N GLY A 25 -15.77 -11.35 18.39
CA GLY A 25 -15.14 -10.08 18.78
C GLY A 25 -14.52 -9.28 17.62
N THR A 26 -14.15 -9.93 16.52
CA THR A 26 -13.58 -9.26 15.33
C THR A 26 -14.59 -8.33 14.65
N ASN A 27 -15.89 -8.66 14.73
CA ASN A 27 -16.99 -7.84 14.24
C ASN A 27 -16.88 -6.40 14.79
N SER A 28 -16.73 -6.24 16.10
CA SER A 28 -16.66 -4.93 16.76
C SER A 28 -15.58 -4.02 16.17
N SER A 29 -14.39 -4.56 15.87
CA SER A 29 -13.28 -3.77 15.31
C SER A 29 -13.57 -3.27 13.88
N SER A 30 -14.16 -4.15 13.06
CA SER A 30 -14.50 -3.83 11.67
C SER A 30 -15.61 -2.79 11.58
N ILE A 31 -16.66 -2.93 12.40
CA ILE A 31 -17.83 -2.05 12.38
C ILE A 31 -17.50 -0.65 12.89
N VAL A 32 -16.63 -0.53 13.90
CA VAL A 32 -16.12 0.79 14.33
C VAL A 32 -15.39 1.49 13.16
N SER A 33 -14.66 0.73 12.35
CA SER A 33 -13.93 1.29 11.20
C SER A 33 -14.88 1.68 10.06
N LYS A 34 -15.88 0.85 9.75
CA LYS A 34 -16.96 1.19 8.80
C LYS A 34 -17.77 2.41 9.26
N ARG A 35 -18.06 2.55 10.56
CA ARG A 35 -18.71 3.75 11.12
C ARG A 35 -17.84 5.01 11.01
N SER A 36 -16.53 4.89 11.19
CA SER A 36 -15.60 5.99 10.96
C SER A 36 -15.69 6.49 9.53
N VAL A 37 -15.77 5.56 8.56
CA VAL A 37 -15.97 5.89 7.14
C VAL A 37 -17.34 6.50 6.88
N GLU A 38 -18.42 5.89 7.34
CA GLU A 38 -19.80 6.40 7.20
C GLU A 38 -19.90 7.87 7.60
N LYS A 39 -19.38 8.22 8.79
CA LYS A 39 -19.45 9.59 9.28
C LYS A 39 -18.58 10.58 8.51
N LEU A 40 -17.44 10.14 7.99
CA LEU A 40 -16.46 11.02 7.34
C LEU A 40 -16.64 11.14 5.83
N TYR A 41 -16.98 10.05 5.15
CA TYR A 41 -17.01 9.96 3.69
C TYR A 41 -18.44 9.93 3.12
N TYR A 42 -19.44 9.66 3.95
CA TYR A 42 -20.85 9.63 3.55
C TYR A 42 -21.68 10.50 4.52
N PRO A 43 -21.34 11.79 4.72
CA PRO A 43 -22.02 12.63 5.70
C PRO A 43 -23.50 12.87 5.38
N ASP A 44 -23.86 12.82 4.10
CA ASP A 44 -25.20 13.10 3.59
C ASP A 44 -26.08 11.83 3.44
N GLU A 45 -25.53 10.65 3.76
CA GLU A 45 -26.28 9.40 3.78
C GLU A 45 -26.82 9.08 5.18
N PRO A 46 -27.91 8.30 5.31
CA PRO A 46 -28.34 7.79 6.61
C PRO A 46 -27.27 6.96 7.29
N HIS A 47 -27.01 7.24 8.58
CA HIS A 47 -25.97 6.55 9.35
C HIS A 47 -26.56 5.36 10.11
N PHE A 48 -26.33 4.15 9.61
CA PHE A 48 -26.86 2.90 10.18
C PHE A 48 -25.88 2.23 11.15
N TYR A 49 -24.57 2.36 10.95
CA TYR A 49 -23.59 1.73 11.87
C TYR A 49 -23.67 2.29 13.30
N ARG A 50 -24.25 3.49 13.47
CA ARG A 50 -24.45 4.12 14.79
C ARG A 50 -25.31 3.29 15.75
N PHE A 51 -26.22 2.46 15.26
CA PHE A 51 -27.09 1.64 16.10
C PHE A 51 -26.37 0.43 16.69
N PHE A 52 -25.34 -0.07 15.99
CA PHE A 52 -24.53 -1.22 16.40
C PHE A 52 -23.29 -0.81 17.19
N VAL A 53 -22.75 0.36 16.89
CA VAL A 53 -21.64 0.97 17.64
C VAL A 53 -22.08 2.38 18.00
N PRO A 54 -22.59 2.64 19.22
CA PRO A 54 -23.11 3.97 19.59
C PRO A 54 -22.02 5.03 19.79
N ARG A 55 -20.86 4.64 20.35
CA ARG A 55 -19.74 5.56 20.61
C ARG A 55 -18.86 5.76 19.37
N PHE A 56 -18.77 6.99 18.89
CA PHE A 56 -17.97 7.29 17.69
C PHE A 56 -16.48 7.23 18.01
N GLN A 57 -15.73 6.51 17.19
CA GLN A 57 -14.27 6.46 17.27
C GLN A 57 -13.69 6.59 15.87
N ARG A 58 -13.07 7.74 15.61
CA ARG A 58 -12.36 7.99 14.35
C ARG A 58 -11.17 7.04 14.21
N ARG A 59 -10.94 6.54 13.00
CA ARG A 59 -9.72 5.81 12.60
C ARG A 59 -8.73 6.72 11.89
N ALA A 60 -7.49 6.25 11.77
CA ALA A 60 -6.45 6.94 11.00
C ALA A 60 -6.82 6.98 9.50
N PRO A 61 -6.34 8.00 8.75
CA PRO A 61 -6.64 8.15 7.32
C PRO A 61 -6.36 6.88 6.49
N LEU A 62 -5.25 6.19 6.74
CA LEU A 62 -4.92 4.90 6.11
C LEU A 62 -6.03 3.86 6.29
N VAL A 63 -6.49 3.66 7.52
CA VAL A 63 -7.54 2.67 7.84
C VAL A 63 -8.88 3.11 7.26
N ASN A 64 -9.21 4.40 7.32
CA ASN A 64 -10.43 4.94 6.71
C ASN A 64 -10.46 4.70 5.21
N ARG A 65 -9.38 5.01 4.47
CA ARG A 65 -9.34 4.79 3.01
C ARG A 65 -9.48 3.33 2.63
N GLY A 66 -8.83 2.42 3.35
CA GLY A 66 -8.99 1.00 3.04
C GLY A 66 -10.36 0.45 3.42
N TYR A 67 -11.00 0.92 4.49
CA TYR A 67 -12.41 0.57 4.76
C TYR A 67 -13.39 1.22 3.79
N HIS A 68 -13.13 2.44 3.32
CA HIS A 68 -13.88 3.07 2.24
C HIS A 68 -13.82 2.22 0.98
N LEU A 69 -12.62 1.80 0.58
CA LEU A 69 -12.44 0.93 -0.57
C LEU A 69 -13.14 -0.42 -0.40
N ARG A 70 -13.05 -1.06 0.78
CA ARG A 70 -13.80 -2.29 1.09
C ARG A 70 -15.31 -2.12 0.90
N ILE A 71 -15.88 -1.06 1.46
CA ILE A 71 -17.32 -0.75 1.29
C ILE A 71 -17.62 -0.53 -0.20
N LYS A 72 -16.79 0.23 -0.90
CA LYS A 72 -17.01 0.59 -2.31
C LYS A 72 -16.99 -0.61 -3.24
N VAL A 73 -16.04 -1.55 -3.09
CA VAL A 73 -15.96 -2.72 -3.97
C VAL A 73 -17.14 -3.67 -3.77
N ILE A 74 -17.58 -3.88 -2.52
CA ILE A 74 -18.78 -4.68 -2.21
C ILE A 74 -20.03 -3.98 -2.76
N ASP A 75 -20.20 -2.68 -2.49
CA ASP A 75 -21.33 -1.88 -2.99
C ASP A 75 -21.42 -1.90 -4.52
N THR A 76 -20.28 -1.82 -5.22
CA THR A 76 -20.24 -1.90 -6.68
C THR A 76 -20.75 -3.25 -7.19
N ILE A 77 -20.28 -4.36 -6.63
CA ILE A 77 -20.70 -5.72 -7.03
C ILE A 77 -22.18 -5.93 -6.71
N VAL A 78 -22.63 -5.53 -5.52
CA VAL A 78 -24.03 -5.61 -5.10
C VAL A 78 -24.93 -4.79 -6.03
N ARG A 79 -24.55 -3.54 -6.31
CA ARG A 79 -25.29 -2.66 -7.23
C ARG A 79 -25.39 -3.27 -8.63
N ASN A 80 -24.32 -3.88 -9.13
CA ASN A 80 -24.33 -4.53 -10.45
C ASN A 80 -25.26 -5.74 -10.49
N PHE A 81 -25.28 -6.56 -9.43
CA PHE A 81 -26.26 -7.64 -9.28
C PHE A 81 -27.70 -7.11 -9.20
N LEU A 82 -27.94 -6.04 -8.44
CA LEU A 82 -29.26 -5.38 -8.38
C LEU A 82 -29.71 -4.84 -9.74
N ARG A 83 -28.79 -4.44 -10.62
CA ARG A 83 -29.09 -3.99 -12.00
C ARG A 83 -29.28 -5.11 -13.02
N GLU A 84 -28.79 -6.32 -12.76
CA GLU A 84 -28.87 -7.43 -13.72
C GLU A 84 -30.33 -7.74 -14.11
N PRO A 85 -30.73 -7.65 -15.39
CA PRO A 85 -32.08 -7.97 -15.80
C PRO A 85 -32.39 -9.46 -15.59
N THR A 86 -33.46 -9.76 -14.85
CA THR A 86 -33.91 -11.13 -14.61
C THR A 86 -35.37 -11.15 -14.20
N SER A 87 -36.09 -12.22 -14.59
CA SER A 87 -37.43 -12.51 -14.10
C SER A 87 -37.42 -13.28 -12.77
N ARG A 88 -36.24 -13.73 -12.33
CA ARG A 88 -36.06 -14.48 -11.08
C ARG A 88 -36.06 -13.55 -9.87
N LYS A 89 -36.59 -14.04 -8.75
CA LYS A 89 -36.46 -13.35 -7.46
C LYS A 89 -34.99 -13.16 -7.12
N LYS A 90 -34.60 -11.95 -6.72
CA LYS A 90 -33.23 -11.64 -6.28
C LYS A 90 -33.10 -11.81 -4.78
N VAL A 91 -32.04 -12.50 -4.38
CA VAL A 91 -31.72 -12.71 -2.98
C VAL A 91 -30.24 -12.44 -2.74
N ILE A 92 -29.93 -11.55 -1.79
CA ILE A 92 -28.56 -11.29 -1.36
C ILE A 92 -28.37 -11.95 0.00
N VAL A 93 -27.42 -12.88 0.10
CA VAL A 93 -27.12 -13.62 1.33
C VAL A 93 -25.76 -13.16 1.87
N ASN A 94 -25.77 -12.47 3.01
CA ASN A 94 -24.56 -12.00 3.68
C ASN A 94 -24.08 -13.05 4.69
N LEU A 95 -22.99 -13.73 4.35
CA LEU A 95 -22.42 -14.86 5.08
C LEU A 95 -21.42 -14.37 6.12
N GLY A 96 -21.75 -14.55 7.40
CA GLY A 96 -20.98 -13.98 8.51
C GLY A 96 -21.15 -12.48 8.56
N CYS A 97 -22.41 -12.02 8.52
CA CYS A 97 -22.75 -10.62 8.34
C CYS A 97 -22.37 -9.73 9.53
N GLY A 98 -22.10 -10.30 10.71
CA GLY A 98 -21.85 -9.55 11.93
C GLY A 98 -22.90 -8.45 12.14
N SER A 99 -22.44 -7.21 12.31
CA SER A 99 -23.31 -6.02 12.38
C SER A 99 -23.27 -5.17 11.11
N ASP A 100 -23.02 -5.78 9.95
CA ASP A 100 -23.13 -5.12 8.65
C ASP A 100 -24.55 -4.57 8.44
N VAL A 101 -24.64 -3.47 7.69
CA VAL A 101 -25.86 -2.72 7.41
C VAL A 101 -26.19 -2.65 5.92
N LEU A 102 -25.57 -3.51 5.10
CA LEU A 102 -25.76 -3.61 3.66
C LEU A 102 -27.24 -3.57 3.21
N PRO A 103 -28.19 -4.27 3.87
CA PRO A 103 -29.61 -4.22 3.47
C PRO A 103 -30.16 -2.79 3.49
N TRP A 104 -29.92 -2.06 4.58
CA TRP A 104 -30.42 -0.70 4.74
C TRP A 104 -29.69 0.30 3.84
N GLN A 105 -28.37 0.13 3.66
CA GLN A 105 -27.60 0.95 2.72
C GLN A 105 -28.09 0.78 1.28
N CYS A 106 -28.39 -0.44 0.84
CA CYS A 106 -28.91 -0.69 -0.50
C CYS A 106 -30.28 -0.03 -0.72
N HIS A 107 -31.20 -0.13 0.26
CA HIS A 107 -32.51 0.51 0.15
C HIS A 107 -32.42 2.04 0.18
N ALA A 108 -31.47 2.61 0.93
CA ALA A 108 -31.26 4.05 0.96
C ALA A 108 -30.62 4.58 -0.34
N ARG A 109 -29.61 3.89 -0.88
CA ARG A 109 -28.85 4.31 -2.07
C ARG A 109 -29.55 3.96 -3.39
N TYR A 110 -30.25 2.84 -3.43
CA TYR A 110 -30.80 2.24 -4.64
C TYR A 110 -32.27 1.80 -4.46
N PRO A 111 -33.19 2.68 -4.02
CA PRO A 111 -34.55 2.29 -3.64
C PRO A 111 -35.31 1.56 -4.76
N GLU A 112 -35.18 2.00 -6.01
CA GLU A 112 -35.84 1.37 -7.17
C GLU A 112 -35.27 -0.01 -7.51
N LEU A 113 -33.96 -0.23 -7.30
CA LEU A 113 -33.31 -1.49 -7.63
C LEU A 113 -33.41 -2.51 -6.49
N ALA A 114 -33.43 -2.05 -5.25
CA ALA A 114 -33.48 -2.88 -4.05
C ALA A 114 -34.92 -3.25 -3.64
N GLY A 115 -35.94 -2.52 -4.13
CA GLY A 115 -37.33 -2.61 -3.67
C GLY A 115 -37.97 -4.00 -3.73
N ASP A 116 -37.53 -4.87 -4.65
CA ASP A 116 -38.00 -6.27 -4.78
C ASP A 116 -36.91 -7.30 -4.46
N THR A 117 -35.80 -6.88 -3.84
CA THR A 117 -34.70 -7.77 -3.48
C THR A 117 -34.78 -8.17 -2.01
N MET A 118 -34.74 -9.48 -1.75
CA MET A 118 -34.68 -10.01 -0.40
C MET A 118 -33.22 -10.05 0.09
N PHE A 119 -32.98 -9.52 1.27
CA PHE A 119 -31.69 -9.62 1.95
C PHE A 119 -31.76 -10.66 3.06
N VAL A 120 -30.73 -11.49 3.17
CA VAL A 120 -30.64 -12.55 4.17
C VAL A 120 -29.31 -12.41 4.90
N ASP A 121 -29.39 -12.05 6.19
CA ASP A 121 -28.23 -11.96 7.06
C ASP A 121 -28.04 -13.27 7.83
N VAL A 122 -26.81 -13.82 7.77
CA VAL A 122 -26.47 -15.09 8.40
C VAL A 122 -25.22 -14.94 9.27
N ASP A 123 -25.30 -15.37 10.54
CA ASP A 123 -24.15 -15.47 11.43
C ASP A 123 -24.46 -16.42 12.61
N PHE A 124 -23.51 -16.55 13.54
CA PHE A 124 -23.68 -17.32 14.77
C PHE A 124 -24.91 -16.87 15.57
N PRO A 125 -25.61 -17.81 16.23
CA PRO A 125 -26.84 -17.54 16.97
C PRO A 125 -26.75 -16.34 17.91
N ASP A 126 -25.68 -16.23 18.71
CA ASP A 126 -25.50 -15.14 19.68
C ASP A 126 -25.39 -13.76 19.01
N LEU A 127 -24.71 -13.67 17.86
CA LEU A 127 -24.63 -12.42 17.11
C LEU A 127 -25.96 -12.04 16.47
N MET A 128 -26.67 -13.03 15.93
CA MET A 128 -27.96 -12.80 15.28
C MET A 128 -29.05 -12.44 16.28
N GLU A 129 -29.04 -13.01 17.47
CA GLU A 129 -29.90 -12.59 18.58
C GLU A 129 -29.65 -11.14 19.00
N ARG A 130 -28.39 -10.74 19.14
CA ARG A 130 -28.03 -9.33 19.40
C ARG A 130 -28.48 -8.39 18.27
N LYS A 131 -28.23 -8.77 17.01
CA LYS A 131 -28.65 -8.00 15.84
C LYS A 131 -30.17 -7.86 15.76
N ARG A 132 -30.91 -8.94 16.02
CA ARG A 132 -32.38 -8.96 16.09
C ARG A 132 -32.90 -7.90 17.06
N ASN A 133 -32.36 -7.90 18.29
CA ASN A 133 -32.82 -6.97 19.32
C ASN A 133 -32.56 -5.51 18.92
N ILE A 134 -31.41 -5.22 18.32
CA ILE A 134 -31.09 -3.87 17.82
C ILE A 134 -32.03 -3.48 16.68
N VAL A 135 -32.25 -4.36 15.70
CA VAL A 135 -33.13 -4.07 14.54
C VAL A 135 -34.56 -3.78 15.01
N LEU A 136 -35.11 -4.58 15.92
CA LEU A 136 -36.46 -4.39 16.44
C LEU A 136 -36.61 -3.13 17.30
N ALA A 137 -35.57 -2.75 18.05
CA ALA A 137 -35.61 -1.60 18.95
C ALA A 137 -35.56 -0.23 18.24
N HIS A 138 -35.13 -0.18 16.97
CA HIS A 138 -34.89 1.08 16.25
C HIS A 138 -35.80 1.19 15.01
N PRO A 139 -36.73 2.16 14.96
CA PRO A 139 -37.63 2.36 13.81
C PRO A 139 -36.93 2.50 12.46
N GLU A 140 -35.75 3.14 12.44
CA GLU A 140 -34.96 3.32 11.22
C GLU A 140 -34.52 1.98 10.62
N LEU A 141 -34.33 0.94 11.46
CA LEU A 141 -33.96 -0.40 11.01
C LEU A 141 -35.19 -1.30 10.81
N SER A 142 -36.15 -1.26 11.73
CA SER A 142 -37.34 -2.12 11.67
C SER A 142 -38.30 -1.75 10.54
N SER A 143 -38.22 -0.54 10.00
CA SER A 143 -39.02 -0.13 8.84
C SER A 143 -38.89 -1.08 7.63
N LEU A 144 -37.70 -1.65 7.39
CA LEU A 144 -37.45 -2.62 6.31
C LEU A 144 -38.20 -3.95 6.50
N LEU A 145 -38.59 -4.27 7.74
CA LEU A 145 -39.33 -5.50 8.04
C LEU A 145 -40.79 -5.41 7.55
N GLY A 146 -41.34 -4.21 7.41
CA GLY A 146 -42.73 -3.99 7.02
C GLY A 146 -43.75 -4.62 7.99
N SER A 147 -45.02 -4.59 7.61
CA SER A 147 -46.12 -5.15 8.41
C SER A 147 -46.22 -6.68 8.35
N SER A 148 -45.56 -7.32 7.39
CA SER A 148 -45.60 -8.77 7.16
C SER A 148 -44.48 -9.54 7.87
N CYS A 149 -43.78 -8.91 8.82
CA CYS A 149 -42.68 -9.53 9.54
C CYS A 149 -43.19 -10.63 10.48
N VAL A 150 -42.58 -11.81 10.40
CA VAL A 150 -42.86 -12.97 11.23
C VAL A 150 -41.63 -13.29 12.09
N MET A 151 -41.87 -13.50 13.38
CA MET A 151 -40.86 -13.97 14.32
C MET A 151 -40.71 -15.49 14.21
N GLY A 152 -39.47 -15.97 14.23
CA GLY A 152 -39.19 -17.41 14.28
C GLY A 152 -39.77 -18.09 15.53
N ALA A 153 -40.21 -19.34 15.38
CA ALA A 153 -40.56 -20.17 16.53
C ALA A 153 -39.33 -20.43 17.42
N ALA A 154 -39.54 -20.74 18.71
CA ALA A 154 -38.45 -21.07 19.63
C ALA A 154 -37.61 -22.24 19.07
N GLY A 155 -36.29 -22.05 19.03
CA GLY A 155 -35.34 -23.04 18.47
C GLY A 155 -35.24 -23.03 16.94
N SER A 156 -36.01 -22.21 16.23
CA SER A 156 -35.85 -22.00 14.79
C SER A 156 -34.53 -21.26 14.49
N PRO A 157 -33.75 -21.70 13.49
CA PRO A 157 -32.61 -20.92 12.99
C PRO A 157 -33.04 -19.62 12.28
N ILE A 158 -34.26 -19.53 11.74
CA ILE A 158 -34.80 -18.28 11.18
C ILE A 158 -35.35 -17.47 12.35
N LEU A 159 -34.73 -16.32 12.65
CA LEU A 159 -35.11 -15.44 13.76
C LEU A 159 -36.15 -14.38 13.36
N LEU A 160 -35.97 -13.79 12.17
CA LEU A 160 -36.86 -12.81 11.56
C LEU A 160 -37.08 -13.18 10.10
N GLN A 161 -38.30 -13.00 9.61
CA GLN A 161 -38.64 -13.16 8.21
C GLN A 161 -39.65 -12.10 7.76
N SER A 162 -39.31 -11.32 6.74
CA SER A 162 -40.22 -10.43 6.02
C SER A 162 -40.08 -10.61 4.51
N ALA A 163 -40.80 -9.80 3.73
CA ALA A 163 -40.70 -9.80 2.27
C ALA A 163 -39.29 -9.41 1.77
N LEU A 164 -38.64 -8.44 2.44
CA LEU A 164 -37.38 -7.83 1.99
C LEU A 164 -36.18 -8.20 2.87
N TYR A 165 -36.39 -8.74 4.06
CA TYR A 165 -35.31 -9.04 4.98
C TYR A 165 -35.57 -10.31 5.80
N SER A 166 -34.55 -11.16 5.94
CA SER A 166 -34.55 -12.30 6.83
C SER A 166 -33.26 -12.37 7.63
N LEU A 167 -33.37 -12.82 8.88
CA LEU A 167 -32.24 -12.96 9.80
C LEU A 167 -32.12 -14.41 10.25
N ILE A 168 -31.00 -15.06 9.96
CA ILE A 168 -30.79 -16.50 10.20
C ILE A 168 -29.61 -16.70 11.16
N ALA A 169 -29.88 -17.30 12.31
CA ALA A 169 -28.92 -17.83 13.26
C ALA A 169 -28.40 -19.20 12.76
N CYS A 170 -27.27 -19.20 12.05
CA CYS A 170 -26.66 -20.42 11.52
C CYS A 170 -25.14 -20.38 11.59
N ASP A 171 -24.58 -21.48 12.05
CA ASP A 171 -23.16 -21.77 11.91
C ASP A 171 -22.87 -22.12 10.43
N LEU A 172 -22.01 -21.35 9.77
CA LEU A 172 -21.66 -21.55 8.36
C LEU A 172 -21.01 -22.92 8.08
N ARG A 173 -20.50 -23.60 9.12
CA ARG A 173 -20.00 -24.99 9.03
C ARG A 173 -21.11 -26.00 8.74
N ARG A 174 -22.39 -25.60 8.74
CA ARG A 174 -23.56 -26.46 8.45
C ARG A 174 -24.38 -25.95 7.25
N PRO A 175 -23.85 -26.03 6.00
CA PRO A 175 -24.55 -25.53 4.81
C PRO A 175 -25.93 -26.13 4.57
N SER A 176 -26.18 -27.38 4.99
CA SER A 176 -27.50 -28.02 4.87
C SER A 176 -28.59 -27.28 5.64
N VAL A 177 -28.29 -26.82 6.85
CA VAL A 177 -29.23 -26.04 7.67
C VAL A 177 -29.54 -24.71 6.99
N LEU A 178 -28.50 -24.07 6.43
CA LEU A 178 -28.68 -22.82 5.71
C LEU A 178 -29.53 -23.01 4.44
N GLN A 179 -29.32 -24.10 3.69
CA GLN A 179 -30.15 -24.43 2.53
C GLN A 179 -31.62 -24.62 2.88
N ASP A 180 -31.91 -25.34 3.96
CA ASP A 180 -33.28 -25.53 4.45
C ASP A 180 -33.92 -24.20 4.81
N CYS A 181 -33.18 -23.30 5.47
CA CYS A 181 -33.65 -21.95 5.78
C CYS A 181 -33.89 -21.12 4.52
N LEU A 182 -32.96 -21.13 3.57
CA LEU A 182 -33.09 -20.39 2.31
C LEU A 182 -34.31 -20.85 1.50
N SER A 183 -34.55 -22.15 1.44
CA SER A 183 -35.74 -22.72 0.77
C SER A 183 -37.04 -22.21 1.42
N LYS A 184 -37.08 -22.13 2.75
CA LYS A 184 -38.24 -21.62 3.51
C LYS A 184 -38.46 -20.12 3.32
N VAL A 185 -37.42 -19.30 3.42
CA VAL A 185 -37.57 -17.84 3.34
C VAL A 185 -37.82 -17.34 1.92
N THR A 186 -37.31 -18.05 0.91
CA THR A 186 -37.54 -17.69 -0.48
C THR A 186 -38.94 -18.07 -0.95
N GLY A 187 -39.54 -19.12 -0.38
CA GLY A 187 -40.90 -19.58 -0.68
C GLY A 187 -41.05 -20.16 -2.09
N ALA A 188 -39.93 -20.45 -2.75
CA ALA A 188 -39.86 -20.93 -4.12
C ALA A 188 -38.88 -22.10 -4.21
N ASP A 189 -38.94 -22.85 -5.32
CA ASP A 189 -37.82 -23.71 -5.67
C ASP A 189 -36.57 -22.84 -5.82
N THR A 190 -35.53 -23.13 -5.04
CA THR A 190 -34.27 -22.39 -5.08
C THR A 190 -33.65 -22.31 -6.49
N LEU A 191 -34.05 -23.20 -7.40
CA LEU A 191 -33.65 -23.18 -8.82
C LEU A 191 -34.15 -21.92 -9.57
N ASP A 192 -35.27 -21.33 -9.17
CA ASP A 192 -35.86 -20.13 -9.79
C ASP A 192 -35.40 -18.81 -9.15
N VAL A 193 -34.37 -18.86 -8.29
CA VAL A 193 -33.83 -17.71 -7.57
C VAL A 193 -32.48 -17.29 -8.17
N SER A 194 -32.25 -15.98 -8.22
CA SER A 194 -30.93 -15.40 -8.46
C SER A 194 -30.32 -15.01 -7.12
N PHE A 195 -29.22 -15.67 -6.75
CA PHE A 195 -28.52 -15.44 -5.49
C PHE A 195 -27.24 -14.63 -5.72
N LEU A 196 -26.96 -13.70 -4.80
CA LEU A 196 -25.62 -13.15 -4.58
C LEU A 196 -25.21 -13.48 -3.14
N PHE A 197 -24.19 -14.32 -2.99
CA PHE A 197 -23.55 -14.56 -1.71
C PHE A 197 -22.45 -13.53 -1.48
N VAL A 198 -22.44 -12.89 -0.32
CA VAL A 198 -21.38 -11.95 0.09
C VAL A 198 -20.68 -12.52 1.30
N ALA A 199 -19.36 -12.68 1.24
CA ALA A 199 -18.51 -13.07 2.36
C ALA A 199 -17.38 -12.04 2.51
N GLU A 200 -17.57 -11.06 3.38
CA GLU A 200 -16.59 -10.00 3.63
C GLU A 200 -15.79 -10.29 4.91
N VAL A 201 -14.58 -10.84 4.76
CA VAL A 201 -13.65 -11.19 5.84
C VAL A 201 -14.35 -12.02 6.93
N SER A 202 -15.11 -13.02 6.50
CA SER A 202 -15.90 -13.89 7.37
C SER A 202 -15.44 -15.35 7.30
N ILE A 203 -15.50 -15.96 6.11
CA ILE A 203 -15.15 -17.37 5.92
C ILE A 203 -13.64 -17.65 6.07
N THR A 204 -12.79 -16.63 6.05
CA THR A 204 -11.34 -16.77 6.29
C THR A 204 -10.98 -17.28 7.69
N TYR A 205 -11.90 -17.14 8.66
CA TYR A 205 -11.70 -17.63 10.04
C TYR A 205 -12.10 -19.10 10.21
N LEU A 206 -12.87 -19.66 9.28
CA LEU A 206 -13.24 -21.07 9.30
C LEU A 206 -12.03 -21.92 8.94
N GLU A 207 -11.99 -23.16 9.45
CA GLU A 207 -11.07 -24.16 8.91
C GLU A 207 -11.24 -24.26 7.39
N THR A 208 -10.12 -24.37 6.66
CA THR A 208 -10.12 -24.21 5.19
C THR A 208 -11.11 -25.14 4.50
N ARG A 209 -11.22 -26.39 4.98
CA ARG A 209 -12.22 -27.35 4.50
C ARG A 209 -13.65 -26.85 4.66
N ALA A 210 -13.99 -26.25 5.80
CA ALA A 210 -15.33 -25.74 6.04
C ALA A 210 -15.65 -24.51 5.16
N ALA A 211 -14.70 -23.59 4.99
CA ALA A 211 -14.85 -22.47 4.05
C ALA A 211 -15.06 -22.95 2.61
N ASP A 212 -14.31 -23.98 2.21
CA ASP A 212 -14.41 -24.62 0.91
C ASP A 212 -15.76 -25.31 0.68
N GLU A 213 -16.31 -25.94 1.71
CA GLU A 213 -17.66 -26.52 1.65
C GLU A 213 -18.74 -25.45 1.49
N VAL A 214 -18.61 -24.27 2.12
CA VAL A 214 -19.52 -23.14 1.91
C VAL A 214 -19.48 -22.65 0.47
N ILE A 215 -18.28 -22.47 -0.10
CA ILE A 215 -18.08 -22.05 -1.50
C ILE A 215 -18.67 -23.07 -2.48
N ARG A 216 -18.41 -24.36 -2.24
CA ARG A 216 -18.94 -25.47 -3.06
C ARG A 216 -20.46 -25.52 -3.00
N TRP A 217 -21.02 -25.46 -1.80
CA TRP A 217 -22.46 -25.47 -1.58
C TRP A 217 -23.16 -24.29 -2.28
N ALA A 218 -22.65 -23.08 -2.13
CA ALA A 218 -23.22 -21.88 -2.74
C ALA A 218 -23.25 -21.97 -4.28
N SER A 219 -22.31 -22.68 -4.91
CA SER A 219 -22.31 -22.91 -6.36
C SER A 219 -23.47 -23.80 -6.84
N SER A 220 -24.00 -24.64 -5.95
CA SER A 220 -24.95 -25.72 -6.28
C SER A 220 -26.43 -25.32 -6.20
N ILE A 221 -26.72 -24.07 -5.83
CA ILE A 221 -28.10 -23.58 -5.61
C ILE A 221 -28.45 -22.42 -6.53
N GLY A 222 -29.55 -22.56 -7.28
CA GLY A 222 -30.08 -21.52 -8.16
C GLY A 222 -29.09 -20.97 -9.18
N SER A 223 -29.37 -19.75 -9.65
CA SER A 223 -28.38 -18.93 -10.37
C SER A 223 -27.58 -18.13 -9.34
N ALA A 224 -26.36 -18.56 -9.06
CA ALA A 224 -25.57 -17.98 -7.99
C ALA A 224 -24.41 -17.13 -8.52
N GLN A 225 -24.19 -16.01 -7.82
CA GLN A 225 -22.94 -15.25 -7.81
C GLN A 225 -22.34 -15.27 -6.41
N PHE A 226 -21.02 -15.15 -6.32
CA PHE A 226 -20.29 -15.06 -5.07
C PHE A 226 -19.38 -13.85 -5.07
N CYS A 227 -19.47 -13.03 -4.03
CA CYS A 227 -18.59 -11.91 -3.74
C CYS A 227 -17.76 -12.24 -2.49
N LEU A 228 -16.48 -12.50 -2.68
CA LEU A 228 -15.54 -12.77 -1.59
C LEU A 228 -14.59 -11.59 -1.43
N LEU A 229 -14.41 -11.12 -0.19
CA LEU A 229 -13.35 -10.17 0.15
C LEU A 229 -12.56 -10.70 1.34
N GLU A 230 -11.31 -11.12 1.15
CA GLU A 230 -10.43 -11.62 2.21
C GLU A 230 -8.95 -11.31 1.91
N GLN A 231 -8.04 -11.87 2.72
CA GLN A 231 -6.60 -11.59 2.65
C GLN A 231 -5.85 -12.46 1.63
N LEU A 232 -4.68 -11.98 1.20
CA LEU A 232 -3.67 -12.69 0.39
C LEU A 232 -2.29 -12.61 1.05
N LEU A 233 -1.38 -13.46 0.57
CA LEU A 233 0.06 -13.42 0.84
C LEU A 233 0.82 -13.49 -0.49
N PRO A 234 0.69 -12.47 -1.37
CA PRO A 234 1.15 -12.54 -2.77
C PRO A 234 2.67 -12.72 -2.92
N ASP A 235 3.45 -12.42 -1.88
CA ASP A 235 4.90 -12.58 -1.84
C ASP A 235 5.32 -13.42 -0.61
N GLY A 236 4.44 -14.37 -0.26
CA GLY A 236 4.64 -15.33 0.82
C GLY A 236 4.45 -14.78 2.25
N PRO A 237 4.42 -15.67 3.26
CA PRO A 237 4.20 -15.31 4.66
C PRO A 237 5.37 -14.55 5.30
N GLU A 238 6.56 -14.62 4.71
CA GLU A 238 7.75 -13.95 5.21
C GLU A 238 7.86 -12.48 4.76
N HIS A 239 7.06 -12.05 3.78
CA HIS A 239 6.98 -10.63 3.43
C HIS A 239 6.64 -9.79 4.69
N PRO A 240 7.34 -8.67 4.95
CA PRO A 240 7.20 -7.93 6.20
C PRO A 240 5.77 -7.55 6.61
N PHE A 241 4.93 -7.15 5.65
CA PHE A 241 3.52 -6.86 5.90
C PHE A 241 2.74 -8.12 6.27
N ALA A 242 2.85 -9.17 5.44
CA ALA A 242 2.21 -10.47 5.62
C ALA A 242 2.54 -11.07 7.00
N LYS A 243 3.83 -11.10 7.35
CA LYS A 243 4.33 -11.60 8.62
C LYS A 243 3.77 -10.82 9.82
N THR A 244 3.54 -9.53 9.66
CA THR A 244 2.99 -8.67 10.72
C THR A 244 1.48 -8.87 10.87
N MET A 245 0.76 -8.95 9.74
CA MET A 245 -0.67 -9.27 9.69
C MET A 245 -0.97 -10.64 10.31
N MET A 246 -0.24 -11.69 9.90
CA MET A 246 -0.44 -13.04 10.43
C MET A 246 -0.15 -13.12 11.94
N ARG A 247 0.90 -12.43 12.42
CA ARG A 247 1.19 -12.33 13.86
C ARG A 247 0.09 -11.62 14.64
N HIS A 248 -0.51 -10.57 14.07
CA HIS A 248 -1.62 -9.86 14.68
C HIS A 248 -2.83 -10.77 14.92
N PHE A 249 -3.30 -11.46 13.87
CA PHE A 249 -4.42 -12.40 13.98
C PHE A 249 -4.13 -13.60 14.88
N SER A 250 -2.90 -14.11 14.85
CA SER A 250 -2.47 -15.18 15.77
C SER A 250 -2.51 -14.72 17.23
N LYS A 251 -2.06 -13.49 17.53
CA LYS A 251 -2.10 -12.92 18.88
C LYS A 251 -3.53 -12.70 19.40
N MET A 252 -4.48 -12.43 18.51
CA MET A 252 -5.90 -12.32 18.85
C MET A 252 -6.61 -13.68 18.95
N ASN A 253 -5.89 -14.80 18.75
CA ASN A 253 -6.45 -16.14 18.64
C ASN A 253 -7.56 -16.25 17.56
N THR A 254 -7.45 -15.46 16.48
CA THR A 254 -8.38 -15.50 15.34
C THR A 254 -7.59 -15.70 14.03
N PRO A 255 -6.85 -16.81 13.91
CA PRO A 255 -5.93 -17.04 12.80
C PRO A 255 -6.66 -17.07 11.45
N LEU A 256 -6.03 -16.47 10.44
CA LEU A 256 -6.48 -16.56 9.05
C LEU A 256 -6.10 -17.94 8.50
N ARG A 257 -7.09 -18.81 8.30
CA ARG A 257 -6.85 -20.23 7.97
C ARG A 257 -6.59 -20.42 6.48
N SER A 258 -7.54 -20.01 5.65
CA SER A 258 -7.54 -20.25 4.19
C SER A 258 -6.35 -19.62 3.47
N VAL A 259 -5.83 -18.50 3.96
CA VAL A 259 -4.77 -17.75 3.27
C VAL A 259 -3.44 -18.51 3.16
N SER A 260 -3.19 -19.48 4.04
CA SER A 260 -1.96 -20.31 3.95
C SER A 260 -2.05 -21.36 2.84
N GLN A 261 -3.26 -21.78 2.47
CA GLN A 261 -3.51 -22.74 1.39
C GLN A 261 -3.79 -22.05 0.06
N TYR A 262 -4.40 -20.86 0.10
CA TYR A 262 -4.73 -20.05 -1.08
C TYR A 262 -4.11 -18.64 -0.98
N PRO A 263 -2.77 -18.52 -1.00
CA PRO A 263 -2.08 -17.24 -0.78
C PRO A 263 -2.20 -16.25 -1.94
N THR A 264 -2.46 -16.71 -3.16
CA THR A 264 -2.49 -15.88 -4.37
C THR A 264 -3.87 -15.81 -5.02
N LEU A 265 -4.06 -14.84 -5.94
CA LEU A 265 -5.27 -14.79 -6.76
C LEU A 265 -5.43 -16.03 -7.65
N ALA A 266 -4.32 -16.57 -8.17
CA ALA A 266 -4.35 -17.78 -8.98
C ALA A 266 -4.85 -18.99 -8.16
N ASP A 267 -4.48 -19.06 -6.88
CA ASP A 267 -5.00 -20.07 -5.96
C ASP A 267 -6.50 -19.90 -5.71
N GLN A 268 -6.98 -18.66 -5.55
CA GLN A 268 -8.39 -18.37 -5.35
C GLN A 268 -9.23 -18.67 -6.61
N HIS A 269 -8.70 -18.44 -7.81
CA HIS A 269 -9.33 -18.87 -9.06
C HIS A 269 -9.50 -20.39 -9.08
N ARG A 270 -8.39 -21.14 -8.90
CA ARG A 270 -8.43 -22.61 -8.83
C ARG A 270 -9.37 -23.11 -7.74
N ARG A 271 -9.41 -22.42 -6.59
CA ARG A 271 -10.30 -22.74 -5.47
C ARG A 271 -11.77 -22.67 -5.90
N PHE A 272 -12.19 -21.58 -6.52
CA PHE A 272 -13.58 -21.40 -6.94
C PHE A 272 -13.94 -22.32 -8.12
N GLU A 273 -13.09 -22.40 -9.15
CA GLU A 273 -13.34 -23.23 -10.34
C GLU A 273 -13.51 -24.71 -9.98
N SER A 274 -12.62 -25.25 -9.15
CA SER A 274 -12.72 -26.64 -8.66
C SER A 274 -13.93 -26.91 -7.75
N ARG A 275 -14.69 -25.86 -7.39
CA ARG A 275 -15.87 -25.92 -6.51
C ARG A 275 -17.16 -25.50 -7.23
N GLY A 276 -17.20 -25.64 -8.55
CA GLY A 276 -18.43 -25.50 -9.34
C GLY A 276 -18.71 -24.09 -9.86
N TRP A 277 -17.76 -23.16 -9.74
CA TRP A 277 -17.90 -21.82 -10.28
C TRP A 277 -17.36 -21.76 -11.70
N ALA A 278 -18.23 -21.44 -12.66
CA ALA A 278 -17.90 -21.46 -14.10
C ALA A 278 -17.05 -20.26 -14.54
N THR A 279 -17.26 -19.10 -13.91
CA THR A 279 -16.50 -17.88 -14.18
C THR A 279 -16.02 -17.24 -12.89
N VAL A 280 -14.78 -16.77 -12.87
CA VAL A 280 -14.16 -16.10 -11.73
C VAL A 280 -13.43 -14.85 -12.20
N LYS A 281 -13.68 -13.72 -11.54
CA LYS A 281 -12.95 -12.46 -11.72
C LYS A 281 -12.44 -12.02 -10.35
N SER A 282 -11.25 -11.45 -10.29
CA SER A 282 -10.68 -11.00 -9.02
C SER A 282 -9.69 -9.86 -9.20
N TRP A 283 -9.62 -9.01 -8.18
CA TRP A 283 -8.71 -7.88 -8.10
C TRP A 283 -8.07 -7.84 -6.72
N PRO A 284 -6.74 -7.68 -6.61
CA PRO A 284 -6.20 -7.13 -5.37
C PRO A 284 -6.80 -5.73 -5.18
N LEU A 285 -7.07 -5.33 -3.93
CA LEU A 285 -7.68 -4.03 -3.68
C LEU A 285 -6.81 -2.87 -4.18
N TRP A 286 -5.49 -3.05 -4.27
CA TRP A 286 -4.60 -2.04 -4.84
C TRP A 286 -4.87 -1.77 -6.33
N GLU A 287 -5.24 -2.81 -7.08
CA GLU A 287 -5.69 -2.66 -8.46
C GLU A 287 -7.11 -2.12 -8.53
N ALA A 288 -8.01 -2.61 -7.67
CA ALA A 288 -9.39 -2.10 -7.60
C ALA A 288 -9.45 -0.60 -7.30
N TRP A 289 -8.48 -0.05 -6.56
CA TRP A 289 -8.34 1.38 -6.33
C TRP A 289 -8.10 2.18 -7.63
N ALA A 290 -7.30 1.63 -8.55
CA ALA A 290 -6.94 2.28 -9.80
C ALA A 290 -7.91 1.98 -10.97
N ASP A 291 -8.81 1.02 -10.78
CA ASP A 291 -9.78 0.58 -11.79
C ASP A 291 -11.08 1.40 -11.72
N ASP A 292 -11.42 2.07 -12.83
CA ASP A 292 -12.64 2.89 -12.96
C ASP A 292 -13.93 2.06 -12.83
N TYR A 293 -13.87 0.72 -12.90
CA TYR A 293 -14.99 -0.15 -12.53
C TYR A 293 -15.42 0.06 -11.07
N PHE A 294 -14.49 0.36 -10.15
CA PHE A 294 -14.77 0.53 -8.73
C PHE A 294 -14.64 1.97 -8.26
N MET A 295 -13.65 2.70 -8.76
CA MET A 295 -13.29 4.04 -8.30
C MET A 295 -12.94 4.91 -9.50
N THR A 296 -13.69 5.98 -9.71
CA THR A 296 -13.31 7.00 -10.69
C THR A 296 -12.23 7.93 -10.14
N ALA A 297 -11.48 8.60 -11.01
CA ALA A 297 -10.51 9.63 -10.61
C ALA A 297 -11.16 10.74 -9.75
N ALA A 298 -12.40 11.13 -10.06
CA ALA A 298 -13.15 12.12 -9.29
C ALA A 298 -13.43 11.65 -7.86
N GLU A 299 -13.83 10.40 -7.68
CA GLU A 299 -14.07 9.81 -6.35
C GLU A 299 -12.77 9.70 -5.54
N ARG A 300 -11.66 9.30 -6.17
CA ARG A 300 -10.35 9.26 -5.52
C ARG A 300 -9.92 10.65 -5.03
N ASN A 301 -9.99 11.64 -5.91
CA ASN A 301 -9.68 13.04 -5.60
C ASN A 301 -10.57 13.61 -4.49
N HIS A 302 -11.86 13.23 -4.47
CA HIS A 302 -12.78 13.67 -3.43
C HIS A 302 -12.32 13.23 -2.02
N LEU A 303 -11.70 12.06 -1.87
CA LEU A 303 -11.21 11.59 -0.56
C LEU A 303 -10.15 12.52 0.05
N ASP A 304 -9.32 13.17 -0.77
CA ASP A 304 -8.32 14.13 -0.31
C ASP A 304 -8.97 15.41 0.24
N SER A 305 -10.20 15.74 -0.19
CA SER A 305 -10.98 16.86 0.36
C SER A 305 -11.47 16.56 1.79
N MET A 306 -11.75 15.30 2.09
CA MET A 306 -12.29 14.85 3.38
C MET A 306 -11.23 14.70 4.45
N GLU A 307 -10.09 14.08 4.13
CA GLU A 307 -8.95 14.04 5.04
C GLU A 307 -7.58 14.01 4.36
N PRO A 308 -6.57 14.68 4.96
CA PRO A 308 -5.22 14.71 4.40
C PRO A 308 -4.56 13.32 4.43
N PHE A 309 -3.88 12.95 3.36
CA PHE A 309 -3.34 11.61 3.19
C PHE A 309 -1.95 11.62 2.54
N ASP A 310 -1.04 10.80 3.07
CA ASP A 310 0.29 10.59 2.50
C ASP A 310 0.94 9.24 2.91
N GLU A 311 0.11 8.24 3.20
CA GLU A 311 0.53 6.89 3.61
C GLU A 311 0.38 5.90 2.44
N TRP A 312 0.68 6.37 1.22
CA TRP A 312 0.42 5.66 -0.04
C TRP A 312 1.13 4.30 -0.13
N GLU A 313 2.38 4.19 0.32
CA GLU A 313 3.08 2.92 0.33
C GLU A 313 2.39 1.90 1.25
N GLU A 314 1.91 2.34 2.42
CA GLU A 314 1.18 1.46 3.34
C GLU A 314 -0.19 1.07 2.81
N PHE A 315 -0.84 1.98 2.08
CA PHE A 315 -2.13 1.70 1.45
C PHE A 315 -1.99 0.70 0.31
N ALA A 316 -0.93 0.79 -0.48
CA ALA A 316 -0.63 -0.20 -1.51
C ALA A 316 -0.25 -1.57 -0.92
N LEU A 317 0.53 -1.59 0.18
CA LEU A 317 0.82 -2.83 0.90
C LEU A 317 -0.47 -3.49 1.40
N PHE A 318 -1.35 -2.73 2.06
CA PHE A 318 -2.68 -3.22 2.46
C PHE A 318 -3.47 -3.73 1.26
N GLY A 319 -3.59 -2.91 0.22
CA GLY A 319 -4.40 -3.21 -0.95
C GLY A 319 -3.88 -4.41 -1.74
N SER A 320 -2.59 -4.73 -1.65
CA SER A 320 -2.01 -5.91 -2.29
C SER A 320 -2.21 -7.20 -1.48
N HIS A 321 -2.47 -7.09 -0.17
CA HIS A 321 -2.71 -8.24 0.73
C HIS A 321 -4.19 -8.46 1.03
N TYR A 322 -5.07 -7.78 0.30
CA TYR A 322 -6.51 -7.97 0.32
C TYR A 322 -7.02 -8.03 -1.11
N PHE A 323 -8.06 -8.81 -1.36
CA PHE A 323 -8.66 -8.90 -2.68
C PHE A 323 -10.18 -8.91 -2.61
N VAL A 324 -10.80 -8.61 -3.74
CA VAL A 324 -12.21 -8.88 -4.00
C VAL A 324 -12.31 -9.85 -5.19
N LEU A 325 -13.18 -10.84 -5.07
CA LEU A 325 -13.45 -11.85 -6.09
C LEU A 325 -14.95 -11.92 -6.35
N GLN A 326 -15.31 -11.92 -7.63
CA GLN A 326 -16.66 -12.14 -8.12
C GLN A 326 -16.68 -13.44 -8.94
N ALA A 327 -17.49 -14.41 -8.52
CA ALA A 327 -17.70 -15.67 -9.23
C ALA A 327 -19.16 -15.82 -9.66
N SER A 328 -19.40 -16.59 -10.72
CA SER A 328 -20.74 -16.98 -11.18
C SER A 328 -20.76 -18.45 -11.59
N ASN A 329 -21.84 -19.15 -11.24
CA ASN A 329 -22.06 -20.54 -11.67
C ASN A 329 -22.69 -20.63 -13.08
N LYS A 330 -23.15 -19.51 -13.64
CA LYS A 330 -23.60 -19.41 -15.03
C LYS A 330 -22.38 -19.38 -15.96
N SER A 331 -22.40 -20.21 -17.00
CA SER A 331 -21.48 -20.07 -18.12
C SER A 331 -21.93 -18.87 -18.97
N THR A 332 -21.04 -17.90 -19.19
CA THR A 332 -21.31 -16.72 -20.02
C THR A 332 -21.02 -16.96 -21.50
N GLY A 333 -20.52 -18.14 -21.89
CA GLY A 333 -20.05 -18.43 -23.25
C GLY A 333 -18.79 -17.66 -23.66
N GLU A 334 -18.50 -16.53 -23.00
CA GLU A 334 -17.20 -15.89 -23.01
C GLU A 334 -16.19 -16.80 -22.28
N PRO A 335 -15.04 -17.14 -22.89
CA PRO A 335 -13.98 -17.79 -22.14
C PRO A 335 -13.69 -16.92 -20.91
N SER A 336 -13.55 -17.54 -19.74
CA SER A 336 -12.87 -16.87 -18.64
C SER A 336 -11.59 -16.34 -19.25
N THR A 337 -11.43 -15.02 -19.36
CA THR A 337 -10.13 -14.48 -19.74
C THR A 337 -9.23 -14.96 -18.63
N PRO A 338 -8.35 -15.96 -18.88
CA PRO A 338 -7.46 -16.39 -17.84
C PRO A 338 -6.67 -15.14 -17.55
N ARG A 339 -6.84 -14.57 -16.36
CA ARG A 339 -5.88 -13.59 -15.92
C ARG A 339 -4.58 -14.37 -15.98
N PRO A 340 -3.62 -14.01 -16.87
CA PRO A 340 -2.38 -14.76 -16.92
C PRO A 340 -1.88 -14.83 -15.48
N PRO A 341 -1.38 -15.99 -15.01
CA PRO A 341 -0.89 -16.09 -13.65
C PRO A 341 -0.03 -14.86 -13.41
N GLN A 342 -0.40 -14.07 -12.40
CA GLN A 342 0.30 -12.82 -12.08
C GLN A 342 1.79 -13.11 -11.76
N GLU A 343 2.10 -14.39 -11.59
CA GLU A 343 3.39 -15.06 -11.62
C GLU A 343 3.65 -15.69 -13.01
N GLN A 344 3.93 -14.90 -14.04
CA GLN A 344 4.96 -15.39 -14.96
C GLN A 344 6.27 -15.23 -14.21
N PRO A 345 7.07 -16.31 -14.04
CA PRO A 345 8.41 -16.18 -13.47
C PRO A 345 9.13 -15.04 -14.18
N SER A 346 9.74 -14.15 -13.41
CA SER A 346 10.55 -13.08 -13.98
C SER A 346 11.52 -13.72 -14.98
N THR A 347 11.44 -13.31 -16.25
CA THR A 347 12.42 -13.67 -17.28
C THR A 347 13.73 -12.91 -17.09
N LEU A 348 13.73 -11.92 -16.18
CA LEU A 348 14.90 -11.17 -15.79
C LEU A 348 15.93 -12.10 -15.16
N GLU A 349 17.16 -11.92 -15.61
CA GLU A 349 18.29 -12.67 -15.08
C GLU A 349 18.50 -12.33 -13.60
N LYS A 350 18.76 -13.35 -12.78
CA LYS A 350 19.02 -13.20 -11.34
C LYS A 350 20.52 -13.15 -11.10
N TRP A 351 21.05 -11.97 -10.83
CA TRP A 351 22.45 -11.77 -10.47
C TRP A 351 22.62 -11.89 -8.96
N ARG A 352 23.40 -12.87 -8.54
CA ARG A 352 23.65 -13.16 -7.13
C ARG A 352 24.72 -12.22 -6.60
N ILE A 353 24.43 -11.49 -5.53
CA ILE A 353 25.36 -10.54 -4.89
C ILE A 353 25.50 -10.84 -3.41
N ALA A 354 26.64 -10.49 -2.83
CA ALA A 354 26.82 -10.61 -1.39
C ALA A 354 26.04 -9.51 -0.66
N MET A 355 25.05 -9.89 0.15
CA MET A 355 24.36 -8.97 1.04
C MET A 355 24.85 -9.11 2.48
N ARG A 356 24.89 -7.97 3.18
CA ARG A 356 25.26 -7.88 4.59
C ARG A 356 24.17 -7.17 5.37
N LEU A 357 23.91 -7.63 6.59
CA LEU A 357 23.08 -6.94 7.58
C LEU A 357 23.94 -6.64 8.81
N ASP A 358 24.06 -5.36 9.15
CA ASP A 358 24.66 -4.87 10.39
C ASP A 358 23.54 -4.39 11.32
N GLU A 359 23.29 -5.13 12.39
CA GLU A 359 22.27 -4.79 13.39
C GLU A 359 22.83 -3.78 14.39
N PRO A 360 22.10 -2.69 14.69
CA PRO A 360 22.53 -1.72 15.69
C PRO A 360 22.37 -2.30 17.11
N PRO A 361 23.02 -1.69 18.12
CA PRO A 361 22.74 -1.98 19.52
C PRO A 361 21.25 -1.83 19.87
N LYS A 362 20.78 -2.55 20.88
CA LYS A 362 19.41 -2.42 21.38
C LYS A 362 19.16 -0.97 21.85
N GLY A 363 17.98 -0.44 21.53
CA GLY A 363 17.55 0.91 21.95
C GLY A 363 17.91 2.04 20.98
N VAL A 364 18.61 1.75 19.88
CA VAL A 364 18.85 2.72 18.80
C VAL A 364 17.53 3.10 18.13
N SER A 365 17.43 4.37 17.72
CA SER A 365 16.22 4.91 17.10
C SER A 365 15.94 4.22 15.76
N LEU A 366 14.69 3.78 15.57
CA LEU A 366 14.21 3.25 14.29
C LEU A 366 13.73 4.41 13.44
N ARG A 367 13.98 4.37 12.13
CA ARG A 367 13.77 5.52 11.24
C ARG A 367 13.25 5.11 9.87
N ARG A 368 12.23 5.83 9.39
CA ARG A 368 11.71 5.79 8.01
C ARG A 368 11.39 7.19 7.51
N PHE A 369 11.38 7.38 6.19
CA PHE A 369 11.21 8.69 5.54
C PHE A 369 12.20 9.75 6.03
N GLY A 370 13.33 9.31 6.59
CA GLY A 370 14.54 10.10 6.70
C GLY A 370 15.34 9.98 5.41
N ALA A 371 16.40 10.77 5.31
CA ALA A 371 17.30 10.71 4.17
C ALA A 371 18.74 10.53 4.68
N ALA A 372 19.51 9.74 3.98
CA ALA A 372 20.88 9.43 4.33
C ALA A 372 21.86 10.04 3.33
N VAL A 373 23.04 10.41 3.81
CA VAL A 373 24.11 10.98 3.00
C VAL A 373 25.47 10.55 3.55
N GLN A 374 26.45 10.41 2.65
CA GLN A 374 27.85 10.25 3.05
C GLN A 374 28.48 11.61 3.28
N ILE A 375 29.05 11.78 4.46
CA ILE A 375 29.83 12.96 4.81
C ILE A 375 31.32 12.62 4.65
N ALA A 376 31.99 13.35 3.77
CA ALA A 376 33.43 13.30 3.58
C ALA A 376 34.03 14.66 3.91
N VAL A 377 34.80 14.72 5.00
CA VAL A 377 35.59 15.90 5.38
C VAL A 377 37.07 15.56 5.17
N PRO A 378 37.88 16.46 4.60
CA PRO A 378 39.33 16.29 4.61
C PRO A 378 39.82 16.00 6.04
N GLU A 379 40.72 15.03 6.19
CA GLU A 379 41.35 14.67 7.47
C GLU A 379 40.42 14.06 8.55
N ARG A 380 39.17 13.72 8.23
CA ARG A 380 38.27 12.96 9.13
C ARG A 380 37.80 11.65 8.50
N PRO A 381 37.45 10.64 9.31
CA PRO A 381 36.83 9.44 8.80
C PRO A 381 35.52 9.77 8.07
N LYS A 382 35.40 9.22 6.86
CA LYS A 382 34.13 9.21 6.12
C LYS A 382 33.08 8.48 6.96
N HIS A 383 31.85 8.98 6.94
CA HIS A 383 30.75 8.39 7.69
C HIS A 383 29.41 8.67 7.01
N LEU A 384 28.38 7.96 7.45
CA LEU A 384 27.01 8.15 6.97
C LEU A 384 26.18 8.83 8.06
N CYS A 385 25.34 9.76 7.65
CA CYS A 385 24.33 10.37 8.51
C CYS A 385 22.95 10.01 7.98
N HIS A 386 22.07 9.45 8.81
CA HIS A 386 20.66 9.23 8.50
C HIS A 386 19.79 10.22 9.28
N ILE A 387 19.22 11.18 8.57
CA ILE A 387 18.80 12.47 9.12
C ILE A 387 17.26 12.53 9.18
N LEU A 388 16.70 13.05 10.29
CA LEU A 388 15.26 13.30 10.51
C LEU A 388 14.35 12.11 10.11
N GLY A 389 13.10 12.37 9.72
CA GLY A 389 12.14 11.32 9.40
C GLY A 389 11.24 10.94 10.57
N GLN A 390 10.70 9.72 10.51
CA GLN A 390 9.69 9.21 11.43
C GLN A 390 10.22 7.98 12.17
N GLY A 391 10.18 8.03 13.49
CA GLY A 391 10.36 6.85 14.35
C GLY A 391 9.02 6.24 14.79
N PRO A 392 9.05 5.26 15.70
CA PRO A 392 7.84 4.52 16.10
C PRO A 392 6.73 5.38 16.72
N GLY A 393 7.08 6.40 17.51
CA GLY A 393 6.10 7.26 18.19
C GLY A 393 5.91 8.65 17.59
N SER A 394 6.98 9.23 17.03
CA SER A 394 7.00 10.62 16.59
C SER A 394 8.01 10.84 15.47
N ARG A 395 7.95 12.02 14.85
CA ARG A 395 9.05 12.49 14.01
C ARG A 395 10.29 12.72 14.86
N LEU A 396 11.44 12.60 14.23
CA LEU A 396 12.74 12.69 14.87
C LEU A 396 13.35 14.07 14.57
N SER A 397 13.99 14.67 15.58
CA SER A 397 14.85 15.87 15.48
C SER A 397 16.34 15.50 15.61
N SER A 398 16.68 14.28 15.22
CA SER A 398 18.03 13.73 15.37
C SER A 398 18.55 13.17 14.05
N LEU A 399 19.85 12.91 14.00
CA LEU A 399 20.51 12.10 12.98
C LEU A 399 21.26 10.93 13.61
N ASP A 400 21.24 9.79 12.94
CA ASP A 400 22.04 8.63 13.30
C ASP A 400 23.35 8.66 12.51
N VAL A 401 24.48 8.49 13.19
CA VAL A 401 25.82 8.43 12.58
C VAL A 401 26.26 6.97 12.47
N HIS A 402 26.70 6.56 11.29
CA HIS A 402 27.27 5.24 11.04
C HIS A 402 28.70 5.35 10.53
N SER A 403 29.60 4.57 11.14
CA SER A 403 30.98 4.43 10.69
C SER A 403 31.09 3.41 9.57
N ILE A 404 31.86 3.78 8.54
CA ILE A 404 32.25 2.91 7.42
C ILE A 404 33.72 2.49 7.52
N SER A 405 34.38 2.79 8.64
CA SER A 405 35.77 2.42 8.94
C SER A 405 35.89 1.95 10.40
N GLU A 406 37.08 1.52 10.82
CA GLU A 406 37.33 1.17 12.23
C GLU A 406 37.52 2.40 13.13
N GLU A 407 37.60 3.59 12.54
CA GLU A 407 37.81 4.83 13.29
C GLU A 407 36.55 5.24 14.07
N VAL A 408 36.79 5.76 15.28
CA VAL A 408 35.74 6.27 16.17
C VAL A 408 35.33 7.66 15.73
N ILE A 409 34.05 7.83 15.42
CA ILE A 409 33.47 9.13 15.11
C ILE A 409 32.91 9.73 16.40
N GLN A 410 33.43 10.89 16.80
CA GLN A 410 32.95 11.58 18.00
C GLN A 410 31.58 12.21 17.78
N ALA A 411 30.74 12.16 18.82
CA ALA A 411 29.46 12.84 18.84
C ALA A 411 29.65 14.36 18.80
N THR A 412 28.80 15.04 18.03
CA THR A 412 28.77 16.49 17.93
C THR A 412 27.37 16.98 18.23
N SER A 413 27.24 18.00 19.08
CA SER A 413 25.97 18.70 19.29
C SER A 413 25.95 19.99 18.47
N SER A 414 24.99 20.10 17.56
CA SER A 414 24.61 21.37 16.95
C SER A 414 23.13 21.60 17.26
N GLY A 415 22.77 22.77 17.80
CA GLY A 415 21.38 23.09 18.17
C GLY A 415 20.74 24.12 17.24
N ASN A 416 20.94 24.02 15.92
CA ASN A 416 20.51 25.05 14.95
C ASN A 416 20.24 24.47 13.55
N GLY A 417 19.57 23.32 13.47
CA GLY A 417 19.22 22.68 12.23
C GLY A 417 17.74 22.68 11.85
N PRO A 418 17.38 21.98 10.77
CA PRO A 418 16.01 21.86 10.28
C PRO A 418 15.05 21.22 11.30
N SER A 419 13.82 21.74 11.36
CA SER A 419 12.76 21.18 12.20
C SER A 419 12.31 19.77 11.75
N GLN A 420 11.71 19.02 12.68
CA GLN A 420 11.21 17.66 12.48
C GLN A 420 10.29 17.54 11.26
N ARG A 421 10.66 16.69 10.28
CA ARG A 421 9.91 16.51 9.04
C ARG A 421 10.20 15.15 8.39
N VAL A 422 9.38 14.80 7.40
CA VAL A 422 9.50 13.62 6.53
C VAL A 422 9.40 14.04 5.07
N CYS A 423 9.80 13.15 4.14
CA CYS A 423 9.57 13.33 2.70
C CYS A 423 10.21 14.60 2.11
N PHE A 424 11.34 15.02 2.68
CA PHE A 424 12.26 16.02 2.11
C PHE A 424 13.31 15.30 1.26
N THR A 425 14.09 16.06 0.51
CA THR A 425 15.24 15.53 -0.24
C THR A 425 16.56 15.94 0.40
N LEU A 426 17.58 15.08 0.33
CA LEU A 426 18.98 15.43 0.55
C LEU A 426 19.74 15.29 -0.76
N THR A 427 20.45 16.33 -1.17
CA THR A 427 21.24 16.34 -2.41
C THR A 427 22.66 16.79 -2.09
N ASP A 428 23.66 15.98 -2.42
CA ASP A 428 25.06 16.39 -2.36
C ASP A 428 25.37 17.40 -3.49
N LEU A 429 25.81 18.61 -3.13
CA LEU A 429 26.19 19.67 -4.06
C LEU A 429 27.71 19.78 -4.24
N GLY A 430 28.45 18.74 -3.85
CA GLY A 430 29.91 18.70 -3.90
C GLY A 430 30.53 19.65 -2.87
N SER A 431 31.41 20.54 -3.34
CA SER A 431 32.10 21.48 -2.45
C SER A 431 31.18 22.47 -1.72
N ALA A 432 29.94 22.64 -2.19
CA ALA A 432 28.95 23.50 -1.55
C ALA A 432 28.25 22.85 -0.34
N GLY A 433 28.46 21.54 -0.10
CA GLY A 433 27.84 20.79 0.99
C GLY A 433 26.58 20.05 0.58
N VAL A 434 25.79 19.63 1.57
CA VAL A 434 24.56 18.82 1.35
C VAL A 434 23.33 19.70 1.53
N MET A 435 22.47 19.74 0.52
CA MET A 435 21.22 20.48 0.56
C MET A 435 20.07 19.61 1.06
N LEU A 436 19.35 20.09 2.07
CA LEU A 436 18.02 19.65 2.43
C LEU A 436 16.99 20.60 1.82
N ALA A 437 16.01 20.08 1.10
CA ALA A 437 14.92 20.88 0.54
C ALA A 437 13.53 20.34 0.93
N GLY A 438 12.68 21.26 1.41
CA GLY A 438 11.26 21.04 1.66
C GLY A 438 10.94 19.97 2.71
N GLY A 439 10.04 19.05 2.36
CA GLY A 439 9.46 18.05 3.26
C GLY A 439 8.19 18.54 3.95
N ARG A 440 7.68 17.77 4.91
CA ARG A 440 6.43 18.12 5.60
C ARG A 440 6.39 17.75 7.08
N ALA A 441 5.65 18.56 7.84
CA ALA A 441 5.24 18.26 9.22
C ALA A 441 3.85 17.60 9.30
N SER A 442 3.01 17.74 8.28
CA SER A 442 1.78 16.98 8.07
C SER A 442 1.44 17.07 6.59
N PRO A 443 0.55 16.23 6.03
CA PRO A 443 0.17 16.37 4.62
C PRO A 443 -0.42 17.75 4.26
N THR A 444 -0.86 18.55 5.25
CA THR A 444 -1.33 19.93 5.07
C THR A 444 -0.30 21.00 5.43
N ALA A 445 0.88 20.61 5.92
CA ALA A 445 1.95 21.51 6.33
C ALA A 445 3.26 21.16 5.60
N PRO A 446 3.28 21.33 4.26
CA PRO A 446 4.51 21.23 3.48
C PRO A 446 5.43 22.42 3.79
N SER A 447 6.73 22.18 3.71
CA SER A 447 7.76 23.17 4.00
C SER A 447 8.38 23.69 2.71
N LYS A 448 8.72 24.98 2.71
CA LYS A 448 9.54 25.63 1.69
C LYS A 448 11.00 25.77 2.12
N GLU A 449 11.34 25.39 3.35
CA GLU A 449 12.67 25.67 3.89
C GLU A 449 13.74 24.86 3.15
N THR A 450 14.87 25.53 2.90
CA THR A 450 16.08 24.91 2.36
C THR A 450 17.22 25.12 3.35
N TRP A 451 17.97 24.06 3.64
CA TRP A 451 19.08 24.07 4.57
C TRP A 451 20.31 23.48 3.90
N ILE A 452 21.48 24.04 4.17
CA ILE A 452 22.77 23.51 3.70
C ILE A 452 23.54 23.00 4.91
N TYR A 453 23.96 21.74 4.86
CA TYR A 453 24.92 21.16 5.79
C TYR A 453 26.31 21.27 5.19
N THR A 454 27.21 22.00 5.86
CA THR A 454 28.60 22.12 5.41
C THR A 454 29.51 21.25 6.24
N ALA A 455 30.13 20.26 5.60
CA ALA A 455 30.96 19.25 6.24
C ALA A 455 32.21 19.84 6.93
N SER A 456 32.76 20.94 6.40
CA SER A 456 33.91 21.65 6.98
C SER A 456 33.64 22.26 8.35
N SER A 457 32.45 22.85 8.55
CA SER A 457 32.06 23.41 9.85
C SER A 457 31.21 22.46 10.69
N GLY A 458 30.70 21.38 10.10
CA GLY A 458 29.79 20.41 10.74
C GLY A 458 28.44 21.01 11.13
N ARG A 459 27.99 22.09 10.46
CA ARG A 459 26.80 22.85 10.86
C ARG A 459 25.79 22.99 9.72
N TRP A 460 24.54 23.14 10.13
CA TRP A 460 23.43 23.54 9.27
C TRP A 460 23.32 25.06 9.17
N TYR A 461 22.99 25.54 7.98
CA TYR A 461 22.67 26.94 7.71
C TYR A 461 21.40 27.01 6.86
N ARG A 462 20.48 27.88 7.24
CA ARG A 462 19.29 28.15 6.43
C ARG A 462 19.69 28.90 5.17
N SER A 463 19.20 28.45 4.02
CA SER A 463 19.41 29.08 2.71
C SER A 463 18.10 29.66 2.17
N HIS A 464 18.10 30.02 0.90
CA HIS A 464 16.94 30.54 0.18
C HIS A 464 15.79 29.52 0.21
N ASP A 465 14.60 29.95 0.62
CA ASP A 465 13.43 29.07 0.63
C ASP A 465 13.05 28.68 -0.81
N LEU A 466 12.57 27.45 -0.99
CA LEU A 466 11.94 26.98 -2.22
C LEU A 466 10.84 27.96 -2.66
N PRO A 467 10.66 28.18 -3.98
CA PRO A 467 9.61 29.08 -4.48
C PRO A 467 8.20 28.67 -4.05
N MET A 468 7.97 27.38 -3.80
CA MET A 468 6.74 26.83 -3.25
C MET A 468 7.05 25.71 -2.25
N PRO A 469 6.23 25.56 -1.20
CA PRO A 469 6.40 24.45 -0.27
C PRO A 469 6.17 23.12 -0.99
N SER A 470 6.98 22.11 -0.69
CA SER A 470 6.88 20.82 -1.38
C SER A 470 7.38 19.66 -0.54
N PHE A 471 6.74 18.49 -0.68
CA PHE A 471 7.19 17.21 -0.13
C PHE A 471 6.97 16.09 -1.14
N ARG A 472 7.74 14.99 -1.02
CA ARG A 472 7.81 13.93 -2.04
C ARG A 472 8.16 14.46 -3.44
N HIS A 473 8.80 15.62 -3.53
CA HIS A 473 9.47 16.02 -4.76
C HIS A 473 10.75 15.22 -4.92
N SER A 474 11.28 15.24 -6.13
CA SER A 474 12.52 14.57 -6.47
C SER A 474 13.59 15.64 -6.69
N ALA A 475 14.81 15.39 -6.23
CA ALA A 475 15.93 16.29 -6.39
C ALA A 475 17.15 15.52 -6.89
N VAL A 476 17.91 16.11 -7.81
CA VAL A 476 19.15 15.53 -8.33
C VAL A 476 20.21 16.61 -8.54
N ARG A 477 21.47 16.26 -8.28
CA ARG A 477 22.62 17.10 -8.63
C ARG A 477 22.80 17.12 -10.15
N LEU A 478 23.10 18.28 -10.71
CA LEU A 478 23.31 18.44 -12.16
C LEU A 478 24.77 18.18 -12.51
N GLY A 479 25.06 17.00 -13.08
CA GLY A 479 26.42 16.55 -13.40
C GLY A 479 27.39 16.70 -12.22
N SER A 480 28.59 17.20 -12.49
CA SER A 480 29.59 17.50 -11.46
C SER A 480 29.48 18.91 -10.85
N SER A 481 28.46 19.69 -11.20
CA SER A 481 28.27 21.07 -10.71
C SER A 481 27.83 21.13 -9.25
N SER A 482 27.66 22.33 -8.68
CA SER A 482 27.01 22.52 -7.38
C SER A 482 25.52 22.89 -7.49
N LEU A 483 24.91 22.66 -8.66
CA LEU A 483 23.51 22.94 -8.93
C LEU A 483 22.66 21.70 -8.67
N ALA A 484 21.40 21.92 -8.26
CA ALA A 484 20.42 20.85 -8.12
C ALA A 484 19.11 21.20 -8.84
N LEU A 485 18.53 20.22 -9.51
CA LEU A 485 17.20 20.30 -10.11
C LEU A 485 16.19 19.65 -9.18
N VAL A 486 15.05 20.33 -8.96
CA VAL A 486 13.89 19.84 -8.21
C VAL A 486 12.67 19.79 -9.13
N VAL A 487 11.99 18.65 -9.14
CA VAL A 487 10.81 18.37 -9.99
C VAL A 487 9.72 17.69 -9.16
N GLY A 488 8.46 18.05 -9.42
CA GLY A 488 7.28 17.37 -8.90
C GLY A 488 7.05 17.60 -7.40
N GLY A 489 6.35 16.64 -6.79
CA GLY A 489 6.01 16.67 -5.37
C GLY A 489 4.68 17.36 -5.09
N LYS A 490 4.14 17.13 -3.89
CA LYS A 490 2.89 17.72 -3.44
C LYS A 490 3.13 19.09 -2.81
N THR A 491 2.36 20.10 -3.22
CA THR A 491 2.44 21.47 -2.70
C THR A 491 1.46 21.74 -1.58
N ASP A 492 0.46 20.88 -1.44
CA ASP A 492 -0.53 20.87 -0.37
C ASP A 492 -1.13 19.45 -0.24
N LYS A 493 -2.32 19.32 0.36
CA LYS A 493 -2.98 18.01 0.54
C LYS A 493 -3.52 17.41 -0.76
N HIS A 494 -3.66 18.19 -1.82
CA HIS A 494 -4.23 17.84 -3.12
C HIS A 494 -3.19 17.99 -4.23
N SER A 495 -2.71 19.21 -4.42
CA SER A 495 -2.05 19.66 -5.64
C SER A 495 -0.65 19.08 -5.81
N VAL A 496 -0.30 18.76 -7.06
CA VAL A 496 1.02 18.28 -7.46
C VAL A 496 1.73 19.35 -8.30
N ALA A 497 2.98 19.65 -7.97
CA ALA A 497 3.76 20.67 -8.66
C ALA A 497 4.11 20.24 -10.09
N THR A 498 3.96 21.16 -11.04
CA THR A 498 4.48 21.05 -12.42
C THR A 498 5.64 22.01 -12.68
N ALA A 499 5.84 22.99 -11.80
CA ALA A 499 6.99 23.89 -11.86
C ALA A 499 8.28 23.13 -11.53
N CYS A 500 9.36 23.45 -12.24
CA CYS A 500 10.69 22.90 -12.03
C CYS A 500 11.62 24.00 -11.55
N HIS A 501 12.47 23.69 -10.58
CA HIS A 501 13.35 24.67 -9.97
C HIS A 501 14.80 24.20 -9.97
N VAL A 502 15.72 25.12 -10.27
CA VAL A 502 17.15 24.89 -10.12
C VAL A 502 17.65 25.68 -8.92
N PHE A 503 18.32 25.01 -8.00
CA PHE A 503 19.03 25.63 -6.90
C PHE A 503 20.48 25.90 -7.28
N ASP A 504 20.91 27.14 -7.03
CA ASP A 504 22.32 27.52 -7.04
C ASP A 504 22.69 28.02 -5.63
N PRO A 505 23.69 27.43 -4.94
CA PRO A 505 24.10 27.87 -3.61
C PRO A 505 24.48 29.35 -3.51
N LYS A 506 24.91 29.97 -4.60
CA LYS A 506 25.38 31.37 -4.63
C LYS A 506 24.24 32.37 -4.79
N ILE A 507 23.22 32.06 -5.60
CA ILE A 507 22.15 33.00 -5.96
C ILE A 507 20.75 32.54 -5.55
N GLY A 508 20.58 31.31 -5.08
CA GLY A 508 19.31 30.74 -4.64
C GLY A 508 18.52 30.01 -5.74
N TRP A 509 17.21 29.97 -5.58
CA TRP A 509 16.30 29.23 -6.46
C TRP A 509 15.92 30.02 -7.71
N ARG A 510 15.91 29.35 -8.85
CA ARG A 510 15.39 29.86 -10.13
C ARG A 510 14.34 28.91 -10.68
N THR A 511 13.21 29.46 -11.11
CA THR A 511 12.15 28.68 -11.75
C THR A 511 12.44 28.54 -13.23
N CYS A 512 12.36 27.32 -13.74
CA CYS A 512 12.60 27.04 -15.16
C CYS A 512 11.39 27.45 -16.00
N LYS A 513 11.62 28.05 -17.16
CA LYS A 513 10.61 28.22 -18.19
C LYS A 513 10.32 26.88 -18.85
N LEU A 514 9.12 26.36 -18.63
CA LEU A 514 8.71 25.08 -19.20
C LEU A 514 8.47 25.21 -20.72
N ARG A 515 9.16 24.39 -21.51
CA ARG A 515 8.93 24.18 -22.94
C ARG A 515 8.08 22.90 -23.11
N GLY A 516 6.76 23.05 -23.24
CA GLY A 516 5.82 21.93 -23.34
C GLY A 516 5.10 21.65 -22.01
N THR A 517 4.84 20.38 -21.70
CA THR A 517 4.12 19.95 -20.49
C THR A 517 5.02 19.16 -19.55
N CYS A 518 4.99 19.49 -18.26
CA CYS A 518 5.67 18.74 -17.21
C CYS A 518 4.70 17.72 -16.60
N PRO A 519 5.10 16.46 -16.39
CA PRO A 519 4.26 15.48 -15.72
C PRO A 519 3.98 15.90 -14.27
N ALA A 520 2.69 16.01 -13.92
CA ALA A 520 2.25 16.23 -12.54
C ALA A 520 2.36 14.93 -11.75
N VAL A 521 3.54 14.69 -11.16
CA VAL A 521 3.82 13.50 -10.35
C VAL A 521 4.52 13.81 -9.03
N PHE A 522 4.28 12.98 -8.01
CA PHE A 522 5.01 13.00 -6.74
C PHE A 522 5.60 11.63 -6.40
N GLY A 523 6.69 11.62 -5.63
CA GLY A 523 7.41 10.40 -5.25
C GLY A 523 8.03 9.65 -6.42
N ALA A 524 8.28 10.35 -7.54
CA ALA A 524 8.96 9.81 -8.70
C ALA A 524 10.48 9.72 -8.46
N THR A 525 11.16 8.93 -9.26
CA THR A 525 12.62 8.87 -9.29
C THR A 525 13.14 9.85 -10.34
N LEU A 526 13.99 10.80 -9.93
CA LEU A 526 14.67 11.73 -10.83
C LEU A 526 16.15 11.32 -10.97
N ILE A 527 16.60 11.17 -12.21
CA ILE A 527 17.92 10.64 -12.55
C ILE A 527 18.62 11.65 -13.48
N ASP A 528 19.86 11.99 -13.19
CA ASP A 528 20.77 12.72 -14.08
C ASP A 528 21.45 11.73 -15.03
N CYS A 529 21.43 12.01 -16.34
CA CYS A 529 22.04 11.19 -17.38
C CYS A 529 22.93 12.11 -18.25
N PRO A 530 24.13 12.47 -17.76
CA PRO A 530 24.97 13.43 -18.44
C PRO A 530 25.43 12.90 -19.80
N LYS A 531 25.22 13.69 -20.85
CA LYS A 531 25.80 13.45 -22.18
C LYS A 531 27.21 14.02 -22.22
N THR A 532 28.16 13.28 -22.79
CA THR A 532 29.59 13.62 -22.80
C THR A 532 29.94 14.94 -23.50
N ASN A 533 29.06 15.53 -24.33
CA ASN A 533 29.34 16.72 -25.15
C ASN A 533 28.17 17.74 -25.23
N ALA A 534 27.27 17.81 -24.25
CA ALA A 534 26.09 18.70 -24.34
C ALA A 534 26.25 20.00 -23.55
N ALA A 535 25.76 21.12 -24.11
CA ALA A 535 25.59 22.41 -23.41
C ALA A 535 24.38 22.40 -22.44
N ALA A 536 23.62 21.31 -22.40
CA ALA A 536 22.41 21.12 -21.60
C ALA A 536 22.56 19.90 -20.67
N TYR A 537 21.91 19.96 -19.51
CA TYR A 537 21.77 18.79 -18.64
C TYR A 537 20.60 17.93 -19.11
N THR A 538 20.74 16.61 -19.02
CA THR A 538 19.70 15.68 -19.43
C THR A 538 19.53 14.58 -18.42
N GLY A 539 18.33 13.99 -18.38
CA GLY A 539 18.06 12.87 -17.51
C GLY A 539 16.67 12.31 -17.69
N ALA A 540 16.19 11.58 -16.69
CA ALA A 540 14.85 11.00 -16.69
C ALA A 540 14.10 11.20 -15.37
N LEU A 541 12.78 11.20 -15.48
CA LEU A 541 11.82 11.15 -14.39
C LEU A 541 10.97 9.89 -14.60
N ILE A 542 11.07 8.94 -13.67
CA ILE A 542 10.48 7.61 -13.78
C ILE A 542 9.47 7.41 -12.65
N GLY A 543 8.26 6.96 -13.01
CA GLY A 543 7.27 6.55 -12.02
C GLY A 543 6.68 7.72 -11.22
N GLY A 544 6.45 7.48 -9.93
CA GLY A 544 5.69 8.36 -9.04
C GLY A 544 4.19 8.08 -9.05
N MET A 545 3.43 9.00 -8.49
CA MET A 545 1.96 8.95 -8.46
C MET A 545 1.36 10.23 -9.02
N HIS A 546 0.22 10.08 -9.67
CA HIS A 546 -0.64 11.17 -10.12
C HIS A 546 -1.42 11.76 -8.94
N GLU A 547 -1.99 12.95 -9.16
CA GLU A 547 -2.81 13.66 -8.17
C GLU A 547 -3.95 12.81 -7.60
N ASP A 548 -4.56 11.95 -8.44
CA ASP A 548 -5.66 11.06 -8.05
C ASP A 548 -5.22 9.82 -7.24
N GLY A 549 -3.93 9.72 -6.91
CA GLY A 549 -3.42 8.63 -6.10
C GLY A 549 -3.24 7.31 -6.87
N THR A 550 -3.11 7.36 -8.19
CA THR A 550 -2.71 6.21 -9.03
C THR A 550 -1.22 6.28 -9.38
N CYS A 551 -0.57 5.13 -9.56
CA CYS A 551 0.84 5.07 -9.95
C CYS A 551 1.02 5.52 -11.41
N ASN A 552 1.94 6.45 -11.64
CA ASN A 552 2.38 6.80 -12.99
C ASN A 552 3.23 5.65 -13.56
N GLN A 553 2.80 5.11 -14.70
CA GLN A 553 3.49 4.01 -15.40
C GLN A 553 4.31 4.50 -16.61
N SER A 554 4.77 5.76 -16.57
CA SER A 554 5.54 6.37 -17.68
C SER A 554 6.92 6.85 -17.24
N THR A 555 7.83 6.85 -18.21
CA THR A 555 9.14 7.50 -18.13
C THR A 555 9.15 8.78 -18.98
N PHE A 556 9.68 9.87 -18.41
CA PHE A 556 9.84 11.16 -19.09
C PHE A 556 11.31 11.54 -19.11
N PHE A 557 11.88 11.77 -20.28
CA PHE A 557 13.22 12.31 -20.45
C PHE A 557 13.18 13.83 -20.37
N TRP A 558 14.02 14.42 -19.53
CA TRP A 558 14.11 15.86 -19.39
C TRP A 558 15.40 16.40 -19.99
N GLU A 559 15.32 17.61 -20.52
CA GLU A 559 16.46 18.39 -21.01
C GLU A 559 16.36 19.81 -20.45
N LEU A 560 17.37 20.20 -19.68
CA LEU A 560 17.53 21.49 -19.02
C LEU A 560 18.60 22.29 -19.75
N ASP A 561 18.15 23.34 -20.41
CA ASP A 561 18.94 24.29 -21.16
C ASP A 561 19.32 25.47 -20.26
N MET A 562 20.63 25.71 -20.15
CA MET A 562 21.22 26.81 -19.42
C MET A 562 22.08 27.67 -20.36
N ASP A 563 21.54 28.06 -21.52
CA ASP A 563 22.10 29.14 -22.31
C ASP A 563 22.46 30.32 -21.40
N GLY A 564 23.72 30.78 -21.40
CA GLY A 564 24.32 31.73 -20.44
C GLY A 564 23.64 33.10 -20.26
N SER A 565 22.43 33.28 -20.79
CA SER A 565 21.42 34.24 -20.37
C SER A 565 20.80 33.90 -19.00
N SER A 566 20.08 34.84 -18.41
CA SER A 566 19.34 34.65 -17.16
C SER A 566 18.19 33.63 -17.22
N ASP A 567 17.83 33.15 -18.42
CA ASP A 567 16.60 32.41 -18.67
C ASP A 567 16.86 30.89 -18.76
N LEU A 568 16.60 30.18 -17.67
CA LEU A 568 16.62 28.70 -17.63
C LEU A 568 15.38 28.13 -18.31
N SER A 569 15.53 27.09 -19.12
CA SER A 569 14.37 26.40 -19.70
C SER A 569 14.49 24.89 -19.66
N ILE A 570 13.35 24.21 -19.43
CA ILE A 570 13.30 22.75 -19.30
C ILE A 570 12.20 22.19 -20.20
N SER A 571 12.47 21.05 -20.83
CA SER A 571 11.49 20.30 -21.61
C SER A 571 11.41 18.85 -21.14
N PHE A 572 10.25 18.23 -21.35
CA PHE A 572 10.02 16.82 -21.06
C PHE A 572 9.51 16.12 -22.31
N ARG A 573 10.10 14.97 -22.63
CA ARG A 573 9.67 14.09 -23.71
C ARG A 573 9.36 12.72 -23.14
N ARG A 574 8.16 12.21 -23.41
CA ARG A 574 7.77 10.86 -23.00
C ARG A 574 8.64 9.82 -23.72
N GLY A 575 9.17 8.84 -22.98
CA GLY A 575 9.93 7.72 -23.54
C GLY A 575 9.05 6.77 -24.35
N ALA A 576 9.65 6.01 -25.28
CA ALA A 576 8.92 5.00 -26.08
C ALA A 576 8.51 3.77 -25.23
N ASP A 577 9.20 3.57 -24.11
CA ASP A 577 8.87 2.72 -22.95
C ASP A 577 7.43 2.89 -22.40
N ALA A 578 6.70 3.91 -22.84
CA ALA A 578 5.33 4.19 -22.44
C ALA A 578 4.27 3.52 -23.31
N ASP A 579 4.65 2.72 -24.32
CA ASP A 579 3.73 1.88 -25.09
C ASP A 579 3.65 0.46 -24.48
N PRO A 580 2.53 0.09 -23.83
CA PRO A 580 2.34 -1.23 -23.21
C PRO A 580 2.42 -2.40 -24.20
N SER A 581 2.29 -2.15 -25.52
CA SER A 581 2.28 -3.18 -26.55
C SER A 581 3.67 -3.68 -26.96
N LEU A 582 4.75 -2.99 -26.55
CA LEU A 582 6.10 -3.25 -27.04
C LEU A 582 7.02 -3.97 -26.05
N THR A 583 6.68 -4.09 -24.77
CA THR A 583 7.65 -4.50 -23.74
C THR A 583 7.02 -5.22 -22.53
N GLY A 584 7.19 -6.54 -22.45
CA GLY A 584 6.56 -7.42 -21.45
C GLY A 584 6.97 -7.27 -19.97
N HIS A 585 7.77 -6.27 -19.60
CA HIS A 585 8.38 -6.13 -18.25
C HIS A 585 8.17 -4.76 -17.56
N HIS A 586 7.32 -3.87 -18.10
CA HIS A 586 7.24 -2.47 -17.67
C HIS A 586 6.52 -2.21 -16.33
N SER A 587 5.89 -3.22 -15.73
CA SER A 587 5.17 -3.03 -14.45
C SER A 587 6.12 -2.68 -13.29
N SER A 588 7.37 -3.15 -13.34
CA SER A 588 8.27 -3.08 -12.19
C SER A 588 9.34 -1.99 -12.28
N LEU A 589 9.45 -1.29 -13.40
CA LEU A 589 10.32 -0.12 -13.54
C LEU A 589 9.69 1.13 -12.91
N HIS A 590 8.41 1.32 -13.14
CA HIS A 590 7.69 2.53 -12.75
C HIS A 590 7.18 2.43 -11.33
N ARG A 591 7.88 3.09 -10.41
CA ARG A 591 7.64 2.95 -8.97
C ARG A 591 7.35 4.27 -8.30
N PHE A 592 6.56 4.21 -7.25
CA PHE A 592 6.39 5.28 -6.29
C PHE A 592 7.29 5.04 -5.06
N GLY A 593 8.02 6.07 -4.64
CA GLY A 593 8.87 6.01 -3.45
C GLY A 593 10.13 5.13 -3.60
N ALA A 594 10.57 4.87 -4.83
CA ALA A 594 11.79 4.14 -5.10
C ALA A 594 13.04 5.05 -5.08
N ASN A 595 14.18 4.46 -4.71
CA ASN A 595 15.49 5.12 -4.84
C ASN A 595 16.19 4.61 -6.09
N CYS A 596 16.90 5.48 -6.82
CA CYS A 596 17.73 5.05 -7.94
C CYS A 596 19.10 5.72 -7.87
N LEU A 597 20.16 4.93 -8.02
CA LEU A 597 21.53 5.42 -7.99
C LEU A 597 22.29 4.93 -9.22
N PRO A 598 23.14 5.77 -9.85
CA PRO A 598 24.02 5.32 -10.91
C PRO A 598 25.10 4.38 -10.38
N THR A 599 25.62 3.53 -11.27
CA THR A 599 26.84 2.75 -11.06
C THR A 599 28.03 3.44 -11.72
N PRO A 600 29.27 3.22 -11.24
CA PRO A 600 30.47 3.76 -11.88
C PRO A 600 30.58 3.41 -13.37
N ASP A 601 30.00 2.27 -13.78
CA ASP A 601 30.10 1.72 -15.14
C ASP A 601 28.95 2.12 -16.07
N GLY A 602 28.10 3.08 -15.65
CA GLY A 602 27.03 3.64 -16.49
C GLY A 602 25.70 2.87 -16.48
N CYS A 603 25.51 1.92 -15.56
CA CYS A 603 24.20 1.34 -15.25
C CYS A 603 23.52 2.13 -14.12
N PHE A 604 22.30 1.73 -13.76
CA PHE A 604 21.58 2.27 -12.62
C PHE A 604 20.97 1.15 -11.77
N LEU A 605 20.94 1.33 -10.45
CA LEU A 605 20.29 0.43 -9.53
C LEU A 605 19.01 1.07 -8.99
N LEU A 606 17.86 0.42 -9.24
CA LEU A 606 16.55 0.84 -8.74
C LEU A 606 16.16 -0.01 -7.53
N PHE A 607 15.92 0.64 -6.40
CA PHE A 607 15.67 0.03 -5.10
C PHE A 607 14.24 0.29 -4.62
N GLY A 608 13.52 -0.79 -4.33
CA GLY A 608 12.26 -0.80 -3.62
C GLY A 608 11.19 0.06 -4.25
N GLY A 609 10.30 0.61 -3.44
CA GLY A 609 9.13 1.36 -3.89
C GLY A 609 7.91 0.48 -4.16
N VAL A 610 6.85 1.10 -4.66
CA VAL A 610 5.56 0.46 -4.93
C VAL A 610 5.23 0.58 -6.42
N THR A 611 4.76 -0.52 -7.01
CA THR A 611 4.33 -0.62 -8.41
C THR A 611 2.82 -0.48 -8.54
N ALA A 612 2.35 -0.23 -9.76
CA ALA A 612 0.92 -0.33 -10.06
C ALA A 612 0.45 -1.79 -9.98
N GLY A 613 -0.77 -2.03 -9.47
CA GLY A 613 -1.52 -3.27 -9.67
C GLY A 613 -1.11 -4.50 -8.85
N SER A 614 0.11 -4.58 -8.30
CA SER A 614 0.52 -5.72 -7.46
C SER A 614 1.59 -5.37 -6.43
N GLN A 615 1.75 -6.28 -5.46
CA GLN A 615 2.91 -6.31 -4.56
C GLN A 615 4.19 -6.48 -5.37
N LEU A 616 5.22 -5.69 -5.06
CA LEU A 616 6.55 -5.86 -5.64
C LEU A 616 7.15 -7.18 -5.12
N PRO A 617 7.50 -8.13 -6.01
CA PRO A 617 8.12 -9.40 -5.60
C PRO A 617 9.52 -9.20 -5.01
N GLN A 618 9.94 -10.10 -4.12
CA GLN A 618 11.28 -10.05 -3.51
C GLN A 618 12.40 -10.01 -4.54
N ASP A 619 12.30 -10.79 -5.60
CA ASP A 619 13.32 -10.83 -6.66
C ASP A 619 13.32 -9.59 -7.56
N GLN A 620 12.49 -8.58 -7.28
CA GLN A 620 12.48 -7.29 -7.97
C GLN A 620 12.67 -6.13 -7.01
N ASP A 621 12.97 -6.41 -5.74
CA ASP A 621 13.32 -5.39 -4.76
C ASP A 621 14.48 -4.49 -5.26
N ILE A 622 15.45 -5.07 -5.98
CA ILE A 622 16.57 -4.33 -6.57
C ILE A 622 16.74 -4.72 -8.04
N LEU A 623 16.56 -3.76 -8.95
CA LEU A 623 16.72 -3.95 -10.39
C LEU A 623 17.99 -3.26 -10.90
N VAL A 624 18.65 -3.90 -11.86
CA VAL A 624 19.69 -3.28 -12.68
C VAL A 624 19.07 -2.74 -13.96
N LEU A 625 19.24 -1.45 -14.19
CA LEU A 625 18.73 -0.75 -15.36
C LEU A 625 19.89 -0.32 -16.27
N LYS A 626 19.68 -0.47 -17.57
CA LYS A 626 20.55 0.10 -18.61
C LYS A 626 19.78 1.11 -19.46
N MET A 627 20.42 2.22 -19.76
CA MET A 627 19.90 3.18 -20.73
C MET A 627 20.10 2.62 -22.15
N GLY A 628 19.00 2.35 -22.85
CA GLY A 628 18.98 2.01 -24.27
C GLY A 628 18.62 3.22 -25.14
N ALA A 629 18.48 2.99 -26.45
CA ALA A 629 18.10 4.05 -27.41
C ALA A 629 16.68 4.63 -27.17
N ASN A 630 15.78 3.79 -26.67
CA ASN A 630 14.35 4.10 -26.50
C ASN A 630 13.95 4.39 -25.05
N GLY A 631 14.84 4.08 -24.10
CA GLY A 631 14.74 4.42 -22.69
C GLY A 631 15.35 3.37 -21.76
N PHE A 632 14.82 3.21 -20.55
CA PHE A 632 15.41 2.33 -19.53
C PHE A 632 14.91 0.90 -19.67
N ASN A 633 15.85 -0.05 -19.70
CA ASN A 633 15.54 -1.47 -19.68
C ASN A 633 16.04 -2.09 -18.38
N ALA A 634 15.16 -2.82 -17.69
CA ALA A 634 15.59 -3.73 -16.63
C ALA A 634 16.29 -4.92 -17.27
N VAL A 635 17.56 -5.14 -16.93
CA VAL A 635 18.39 -6.21 -17.52
C VAL A 635 18.63 -7.36 -16.57
N ALA A 636 18.55 -7.11 -15.26
CA ALA A 636 18.72 -8.11 -14.23
C ALA A 636 18.06 -7.66 -12.92
N CYS A 637 17.89 -8.60 -12.00
CA CYS A 637 17.61 -8.31 -10.61
C CYS A 637 18.72 -8.82 -9.70
N LEU A 638 18.90 -8.14 -8.57
CA LEU A 638 19.92 -8.50 -7.58
C LEU A 638 19.29 -9.29 -6.45
N VAL A 639 19.82 -10.49 -6.21
CA VAL A 639 19.41 -11.40 -5.13
C VAL A 639 20.60 -11.80 -4.27
N ASP A 640 20.38 -12.13 -3.00
CA ASP A 640 21.47 -12.57 -2.12
C ASP A 640 22.09 -13.89 -2.61
N VAL A 641 23.39 -14.06 -2.39
CA VAL A 641 24.12 -15.31 -2.71
C VAL A 641 23.68 -16.50 -1.87
N ASP A 642 23.23 -16.26 -0.63
CA ASP A 642 22.77 -17.31 0.27
C ASP A 642 21.23 -17.41 0.24
N GLU A 643 20.72 -18.28 -0.63
CA GLU A 643 19.28 -18.52 -0.78
C GLU A 643 18.61 -19.06 0.51
N LYS A 644 19.40 -19.61 1.46
CA LYS A 644 18.87 -20.06 2.75
C LYS A 644 18.73 -18.91 3.74
N ARG A 645 19.47 -17.82 3.54
CA ARG A 645 19.41 -16.63 4.40
C ARG A 645 18.38 -15.65 3.85
N SER A 646 17.29 -15.46 4.58
CA SER A 646 16.27 -14.45 4.23
C SER A 646 16.74 -13.04 4.63
N LEU A 647 17.73 -12.49 3.94
CA LEU A 647 18.03 -11.06 4.00
C LEU A 647 17.17 -10.31 2.98
N ARG A 648 16.23 -9.51 3.49
CA ARG A 648 15.38 -8.66 2.66
C ARG A 648 15.28 -7.27 3.27
N PRO A 649 15.96 -6.26 2.71
CA PRO A 649 15.77 -4.88 3.12
C PRO A 649 14.31 -4.46 2.93
N PHE A 650 13.77 -3.67 3.84
CA PHE A 650 12.39 -3.18 3.72
C PHE A 650 12.39 -1.74 3.25
N PHE A 651 11.95 -1.51 2.02
CA PHE A 651 12.24 -0.26 1.32
C PHE A 651 11.29 0.90 1.60
N ILE A 652 10.18 0.68 2.34
CA ILE A 652 9.19 1.72 2.60
C ILE A 652 9.78 2.82 3.50
N GLY A 653 10.05 3.98 2.90
CA GLY A 653 10.73 5.09 3.56
C GLY A 653 12.19 4.80 3.92
N SER A 654 12.85 3.89 3.19
CA SER A 654 14.30 3.68 3.30
C SER A 654 15.08 4.73 2.50
N SER A 655 16.36 4.89 2.81
CA SER A 655 17.31 5.70 2.03
C SER A 655 18.46 4.82 1.57
N VAL A 656 19.00 5.11 0.37
CA VAL A 656 20.14 4.38 -0.19
C VAL A 656 21.30 5.33 -0.48
N VAL A 657 22.52 4.94 -0.12
CA VAL A 657 23.74 5.74 -0.32
C VAL A 657 24.83 4.88 -0.95
N TYR A 658 25.47 5.38 -1.99
CA TYR A 658 26.70 4.80 -2.55
C TYR A 658 27.91 5.31 -1.76
N ILE A 659 28.78 4.42 -1.27
CA ILE A 659 29.90 4.78 -0.39
C ILE A 659 31.29 4.63 -1.01
N GLY A 660 31.35 4.34 -2.31
CA GLY A 660 32.57 3.91 -3.00
C GLY A 660 32.75 2.40 -2.96
N HIS A 661 33.82 1.90 -3.62
CA HIS A 661 34.15 0.47 -3.69
C HIS A 661 32.99 -0.42 -4.17
N HIS A 662 32.17 0.08 -5.11
CA HIS A 662 30.99 -0.65 -5.62
C HIS A 662 29.95 -0.99 -4.53
N GLN A 663 30.01 -0.36 -3.35
CA GLN A 663 29.15 -0.66 -2.22
C GLN A 663 28.01 0.35 -2.07
N TYR A 664 26.80 -0.19 -1.90
CA TYR A 664 25.56 0.55 -1.64
C TYR A 664 25.01 0.17 -0.28
N VAL A 665 24.57 1.16 0.49
CA VAL A 665 24.09 1.02 1.85
C VAL A 665 22.63 1.45 1.92
N ILE A 666 21.77 0.58 2.47
CA ILE A 666 20.34 0.78 2.61
C ILE A 666 20.05 0.99 4.10
N LEU A 667 19.55 2.18 4.43
CA LEU A 667 19.29 2.61 5.81
C LEU A 667 17.80 2.82 6.06
N GLY A 668 17.35 2.32 7.22
CA GLY A 668 15.99 2.49 7.70
C GLY A 668 14.94 1.74 6.89
N GLY A 669 13.70 2.22 7.02
CA GLY A 669 12.51 1.63 6.44
C GLY A 669 11.57 1.03 7.48
N GLY A 670 10.27 1.16 7.24
CA GLY A 670 9.25 0.67 8.17
C GLY A 670 7.82 1.00 7.76
N ALA A 671 6.87 0.28 8.33
CA ALA A 671 5.44 0.39 8.07
C ALA A 671 4.64 0.14 9.36
N THR A 672 3.53 0.84 9.54
CA THR A 672 2.53 0.52 10.59
C THR A 672 1.66 -0.68 10.23
N CYS A 673 1.82 -1.20 9.01
CA CYS A 673 1.16 -2.38 8.46
C CYS A 673 -0.35 -2.32 8.68
N TYR A 674 -0.97 -1.21 8.25
CA TYR A 674 -2.42 -1.02 8.29
C TYR A 674 -3.04 -1.13 9.70
N GLY A 675 -2.25 -0.85 10.74
CA GLY A 675 -2.68 -0.94 12.14
C GLY A 675 -2.54 -2.33 12.77
N PHE A 676 -2.03 -3.34 12.06
CA PHE A 676 -1.74 -4.67 12.62
C PHE A 676 -0.55 -4.64 13.59
N GLY A 677 0.38 -3.71 13.39
CA GLY A 677 1.59 -3.54 14.19
C GLY A 677 2.71 -2.91 13.37
N GLY A 678 3.69 -2.29 14.04
CA GLY A 678 4.85 -1.72 13.36
C GLY A 678 5.85 -2.79 12.92
N TYR A 679 6.23 -2.76 11.63
CA TYR A 679 7.43 -3.41 11.13
C TYR A 679 8.51 -2.36 10.86
N TRP A 680 9.75 -2.67 11.23
CA TRP A 680 10.90 -1.80 11.05
C TRP A 680 12.09 -2.62 10.54
N SER A 681 12.89 -2.03 9.66
CA SER A 681 14.14 -2.63 9.22
C SER A 681 15.02 -2.98 10.42
N ARG A 682 15.58 -4.20 10.39
CA ARG A 682 16.37 -4.77 11.50
C ARG A 682 17.69 -4.05 11.76
N GLY A 683 18.20 -3.36 10.75
CA GLY A 683 19.47 -2.66 10.80
C GLY A 683 19.82 -2.10 9.43
N THR A 684 21.11 -1.92 9.20
CA THR A 684 21.65 -1.41 7.94
C THR A 684 22.00 -2.57 7.03
N TYR A 685 21.51 -2.53 5.79
CA TYR A 685 21.87 -3.50 4.77
C TYR A 685 22.95 -2.92 3.85
N SER A 686 23.89 -3.75 3.42
CA SER A 686 24.89 -3.37 2.42
C SER A 686 24.95 -4.40 1.31
N ILE A 687 25.16 -3.92 0.08
CA ILE A 687 25.40 -4.74 -1.10
C ILE A 687 26.65 -4.25 -1.81
N VAL A 688 27.36 -5.17 -2.48
CA VAL A 688 28.44 -4.83 -3.43
C VAL A 688 27.97 -5.25 -4.82
N PHE A 689 28.05 -4.34 -5.78
CA PHE A 689 27.67 -4.59 -7.16
C PHE A 689 28.67 -3.93 -8.12
N ASP A 690 29.46 -4.76 -8.80
CA ASP A 690 30.45 -4.36 -9.78
C ASP A 690 30.02 -4.87 -11.16
N THR A 691 29.65 -3.94 -12.04
CA THR A 691 29.07 -4.28 -13.35
C THR A 691 30.06 -5.07 -14.22
N ALA A 692 31.38 -4.88 -14.07
CA ALA A 692 32.37 -5.58 -14.89
C ALA A 692 32.51 -7.06 -14.49
N ASN A 693 32.40 -7.36 -13.20
CA ASN A 693 32.58 -8.71 -12.65
C ASN A 693 31.26 -9.47 -12.50
N ASP A 694 30.14 -8.78 -12.24
CA ASP A 694 28.85 -9.41 -11.97
C ASP A 694 28.01 -9.67 -13.22
N MET A 695 28.37 -9.10 -14.39
CA MET A 695 27.70 -9.37 -15.68
C MET A 695 27.92 -10.79 -16.23
N VAL A 696 28.84 -11.58 -15.65
CA VAL A 696 29.23 -12.91 -16.17
C VAL A 696 28.47 -14.06 -15.48
N GLY A 697 27.57 -13.76 -14.53
CA GLY A 697 26.78 -14.80 -13.84
C GLY A 697 27.64 -15.79 -13.03
N GLU A 698 28.86 -15.40 -12.65
CA GLU A 698 29.81 -16.28 -11.96
C GLU A 698 29.26 -16.81 -10.62
N PRO A 699 29.62 -18.05 -10.24
CA PRO A 699 29.19 -18.67 -8.99
C PRO A 699 29.60 -17.83 -7.77
N ALA A 700 28.86 -17.96 -6.67
CA ALA A 700 29.05 -17.20 -5.43
C ALA A 700 30.48 -17.26 -4.82
N ALA A 701 31.30 -18.22 -5.26
CA ALA A 701 32.67 -18.40 -4.82
C ALA A 701 33.58 -17.29 -5.39
N GLY A 702 33.86 -16.27 -4.58
CA GLY A 702 34.83 -15.20 -4.92
C GLY A 702 34.30 -13.78 -4.80
N LYS A 703 32.99 -13.57 -4.60
CA LYS A 703 32.42 -12.23 -4.45
C LYS A 703 32.85 -11.59 -3.13
N ALA A 704 33.38 -10.37 -3.22
CA ALA A 704 33.82 -9.61 -2.04
C ALA A 704 32.61 -9.31 -1.13
N ALA A 705 32.72 -9.65 0.16
CA ALA A 705 31.69 -9.33 1.13
C ALA A 705 31.63 -7.80 1.35
N PRO A 706 30.43 -7.20 1.51
CA PRO A 706 30.31 -5.79 1.83
C PRO A 706 31.06 -5.41 3.11
N LEU A 707 31.71 -4.25 3.08
CA LEU A 707 32.35 -3.67 4.25
C LEU A 707 31.32 -3.38 5.35
N PRO A 708 31.70 -3.49 6.63
CA PRO A 708 30.81 -3.20 7.76
C PRO A 708 30.34 -1.75 7.76
N VAL A 709 29.05 -1.54 8.03
CA VAL A 709 28.49 -0.23 8.34
C VAL A 709 27.95 -0.25 9.77
N ARG A 710 28.74 0.25 10.71
CA ARG A 710 28.44 0.14 12.15
C ARG A 710 27.76 1.41 12.64
N TYR A 711 26.64 1.26 13.33
CA TYR A 711 26.06 2.38 14.08
C TYR A 711 27.08 2.90 15.11
N ALA A 712 27.27 4.22 15.16
CA ALA A 712 28.18 4.88 16.09
C ALA A 712 27.41 5.55 17.24
N HIS A 713 26.60 6.56 16.93
CA HIS A 713 25.82 7.33 17.92
C HIS A 713 24.68 8.10 17.24
N THR A 714 23.80 8.72 18.04
CA THR A 714 22.74 9.63 17.58
C THR A 714 23.09 11.05 18.04
N ASN A 715 22.97 12.03 17.15
CA ASN A 715 23.12 13.45 17.48
C ASN A 715 21.79 14.19 17.31
N ASP A 716 21.55 15.18 18.16
CA ASP A 716 20.47 16.16 17.94
C ASP A 716 20.84 17.15 16.84
N ILE A 717 19.83 17.71 16.18
CA ILE A 717 19.94 18.62 15.01
C ILE A 717 19.66 20.07 15.40
#